data_AF-A0A1F3IFY4-F1
#
_entry.id   AF-A0A1F3IFY4-F1
#
_cell.length_a   1.000
_cell.length_b   1.000
_cell.length_c   1.000
_cell.angle_alpha   90.00
_cell.angle_beta   90.00
_cell.angle_gamma   90.00
#
_symmetry.space_group_name_H-M   'P 1'
#
loop_
_entity.id
_entity.type
_entity.pdbx_description
1 polymer ?
#
loop_
_entity_poly.entity_id
_entity_poly.type
_entity_poly.pdbx_seq_one_letter_code
_entity_poly.pdbx_strand_id
1 'polypeptide(L)'
;MEKLFKTLLIALIILPLNLFSKENNLSEQLFLSIRNGDLNQVKLIIEKDKNLINTRNQLYSTPLIVAASVNKLEICNYLIDAGADVNLENSNNYRAIHYATIRNQFELVKKLVEKGAEVKVWTNSGRLPLHYAAYAGNIEMLEYFIKNGLNIDMKAGGDGGTLLHFACNGKNLEMVKYLLNKGFDLSAIDNEGYSVLHWASSGGSIDIIKFLVEEKSMDIRITTSAGIGLFHSAAFGRNLEAIKYLLDKGYGVNEKFEDGQTVLHLACDAGDLEFVKYIIEQGADVNAIDNRGTTPLNNAAFSGNVEIVALLMDKGAILAPKICKETACAESPTPLHNATWRSPNVVEYFISRNVDVNILDENYKTALHNAMQGDSIRSIKLLCDAKINVNQKDKNGMTALHYGVKRGKVDAIKLLLDYNPDLNIVDNSGRTALHYAAITGNTNVSELLLKNNAKINIKDTKGNTEVDLANYYGNSGVATILISKGGKSLNKTKDLKNKELALGESVIWYLDHSGYAIKTKNNLLIFDYWERQPLPENGCLNNGYINPEEIKDMNVTVFASHTHMDHFSQVIFDWKNKIKNINYVLGFEHNTDIDYAFIPARETKMVGDVKVTPVTSNDSGQGFYVEVDGVKIFHPGDHTNISRDMCPNYTGDVKFLTEMNKNTDIAFYPVTGCRFQDKVALNMGTEFALKTMIPAIALPMHGTDNEYEYKRIAEEFNSNLKIESFKYPLNRGDRFYYQKGDSGLAKVN
;
A
#
# COMPACT_ATOMS: atom_id res chain seq x y z
N MET A 1 13.92 5.77 -5.45
CA MET A 1 13.80 6.17 -6.90
C MET A 1 12.42 6.06 -7.56
N GLU A 2 11.64 4.96 -7.54
CA GLU A 2 10.27 4.95 -8.13
C GLU A 2 9.33 5.95 -7.41
N LYS A 3 9.49 6.15 -6.09
CA LYS A 3 8.89 7.26 -5.33
C LYS A 3 9.45 8.63 -5.74
N LEU A 4 10.75 8.74 -6.01
CA LEU A 4 11.40 9.98 -6.45
C LEU A 4 10.93 10.40 -7.86
N PHE A 5 10.84 9.42 -8.77
CA PHE A 5 10.31 9.52 -10.12
C PHE A 5 8.81 9.78 -10.06
N LYS A 6 8.01 9.04 -9.28
CA LYS A 6 6.58 9.37 -9.07
C LYS A 6 6.41 10.75 -8.47
N THR A 7 7.28 11.26 -7.59
CA THR A 7 7.12 12.59 -6.99
C THR A 7 7.51 13.73 -7.96
N LEU A 8 8.58 13.58 -8.74
CA LEU A 8 8.96 14.52 -9.82
C LEU A 8 8.02 14.43 -11.02
N LEU A 9 7.57 13.21 -11.36
CA LEU A 9 6.55 12.96 -12.38
C LEU A 9 5.19 13.48 -11.88
N ILE A 10 4.79 13.38 -10.61
CA ILE A 10 3.55 14.00 -10.07
C ILE A 10 3.60 15.53 -10.17
N ALA A 11 4.78 16.13 -10.02
CA ALA A 11 4.97 17.56 -10.30
C ALA A 11 4.89 17.91 -11.81
N LEU A 12 5.14 16.94 -12.70
CA LEU A 12 5.11 17.06 -14.17
C LEU A 12 3.85 16.45 -14.84
N ILE A 13 3.05 15.67 -14.11
CA ILE A 13 1.85 14.98 -14.58
C ILE A 13 0.81 16.06 -14.85
N ILE A 14 0.47 16.20 -16.12
CA ILE A 14 -0.79 16.79 -16.53
C ILE A 14 -1.88 16.01 -15.78
N LEU A 15 -2.59 16.70 -14.89
CA LEU A 15 -3.77 16.18 -14.20
C LEU A 15 -4.63 15.39 -15.21
N PRO A 16 -4.91 14.10 -14.98
CA PRO A 16 -5.59 13.27 -15.96
C PRO A 16 -6.92 13.89 -16.39
N LEU A 17 -7.19 13.78 -17.69
CA LEU A 17 -8.32 14.38 -18.41
C LEU A 17 -9.68 13.71 -18.12
N ASN A 18 -9.72 12.60 -17.38
CA ASN A 18 -10.91 11.75 -17.29
C ASN A 18 -11.35 11.48 -15.86
N LEU A 19 -12.05 12.42 -15.25
CA LEU A 19 -13.08 12.18 -14.23
C LEU A 19 -14.07 13.35 -14.31
N PHE A 20 -15.03 13.28 -15.23
CA PHE A 20 -16.13 14.24 -15.29
C PHE A 20 -17.46 13.50 -15.37
N SER A 21 -18.21 13.55 -14.27
CA SER A 21 -19.65 13.27 -14.25
C SER A 21 -20.39 14.41 -14.92
N LYS A 22 -21.45 14.09 -15.66
CA LYS A 22 -22.32 15.07 -16.32
C LYS A 22 -23.17 15.85 -15.30
N GLU A 23 -22.61 16.85 -14.61
CA GLU A 23 -23.38 17.93 -13.99
C GLU A 23 -22.63 19.27 -14.11
N ASN A 24 -23.27 20.27 -14.70
CA ASN A 24 -22.74 21.61 -14.98
C ASN A 24 -22.49 22.42 -13.69
N ASN A 25 -21.39 22.18 -12.96
CA ASN A 25 -20.95 23.07 -11.89
C ASN A 25 -19.96 24.13 -12.44
N LEU A 26 -20.19 25.41 -12.10
CA LEU A 26 -19.36 26.54 -12.50
C LEU A 26 -17.88 26.38 -12.05
N SER A 27 -17.65 25.68 -10.93
CA SER A 27 -16.31 25.33 -10.44
C SER A 27 -15.55 24.39 -11.40
N GLU A 28 -16.23 23.38 -11.95
CA GLU A 28 -15.59 22.47 -12.93
C GLU A 28 -15.24 23.18 -14.23
N GLN A 29 -16.16 24.05 -14.70
CA GLN A 29 -15.92 24.88 -15.88
C GLN A 29 -14.74 25.84 -15.67
N LEU A 30 -14.57 26.37 -14.45
CA LEU A 30 -13.41 27.20 -14.10
C LEU A 30 -12.10 26.44 -14.26
N PHE A 31 -11.98 25.25 -13.65
CA PHE A 31 -10.77 24.43 -13.76
C PHE A 31 -10.48 23.98 -15.20
N LEU A 32 -11.52 23.65 -15.97
CA LEU A 32 -11.38 23.33 -17.39
C LEU A 32 -10.89 24.54 -18.21
N SER A 33 -11.46 25.72 -17.98
CA SER A 33 -11.06 26.96 -18.66
C SER A 33 -9.60 27.32 -18.36
N ILE A 34 -9.16 27.14 -17.11
CA ILE A 34 -7.76 27.33 -16.71
C ILE A 34 -6.84 26.37 -17.45
N ARG A 35 -7.17 25.07 -17.50
CA ARG A 35 -6.36 24.06 -18.22
C ARG A 35 -6.26 24.39 -19.71
N ASN A 36 -7.36 24.84 -20.31
CA ASN A 36 -7.41 25.25 -21.71
C ASN A 36 -6.68 26.59 -21.97
N GLY A 37 -6.45 27.40 -20.93
CA GLY A 37 -5.86 28.73 -21.06
C GLY A 37 -6.84 29.80 -21.51
N ASP A 38 -8.14 29.59 -21.33
CA ASP A 38 -9.18 30.56 -21.70
C ASP A 38 -9.35 31.63 -20.62
N LEU A 39 -8.52 32.67 -20.69
CA LEU A 39 -8.55 33.78 -19.73
C LEU A 39 -9.90 34.51 -19.71
N ASN A 40 -10.57 34.64 -20.86
CA ASN A 40 -11.85 35.36 -20.93
C ASN A 40 -12.94 34.59 -20.18
N GLN A 41 -12.97 33.26 -20.36
CA GLN A 41 -13.93 32.44 -19.64
C GLN A 41 -13.63 32.36 -18.14
N VAL A 42 -12.34 32.32 -17.76
CA VAL A 42 -11.95 32.43 -16.35
C VAL A 42 -12.44 33.75 -15.73
N LYS A 43 -12.23 34.87 -16.42
CA LYS A 43 -12.71 36.20 -15.98
C LYS A 43 -14.23 36.20 -15.79
N LEU A 44 -14.97 35.73 -16.79
CA LEU A 44 -16.43 35.70 -16.77
C LEU A 44 -16.95 34.84 -15.61
N ILE A 45 -16.35 33.68 -15.35
CA ILE A 45 -16.75 32.79 -14.25
C ILE A 45 -16.47 33.42 -12.88
N ILE A 46 -15.28 34.00 -12.68
CA ILE A 46 -14.90 34.66 -11.42
C ILE A 46 -15.70 35.94 -11.16
N GLU A 47 -16.05 36.69 -12.20
CA GLU A 47 -16.94 37.86 -12.10
C GLU A 47 -18.37 37.46 -11.71
N LYS A 48 -18.83 36.29 -12.18
CA LYS A 48 -20.15 35.75 -11.85
C LYS A 48 -20.23 35.21 -10.41
N ASP A 49 -19.16 34.60 -9.91
CA ASP A 49 -19.06 34.15 -8.52
C ASP A 49 -17.62 34.27 -7.97
N LYS A 50 -17.39 35.34 -7.21
CA LYS A 50 -16.08 35.62 -6.60
C LYS A 50 -15.64 34.58 -5.58
N ASN A 51 -16.56 33.81 -4.99
CA ASN A 51 -16.21 32.77 -4.00
C ASN A 51 -15.42 31.62 -4.64
N LEU A 52 -15.47 31.49 -5.97
CA LEU A 52 -14.74 30.47 -6.70
C LEU A 52 -13.24 30.74 -6.80
N ILE A 53 -12.76 31.95 -6.49
CA ILE A 53 -11.34 32.32 -6.64
C ILE A 53 -10.39 31.38 -5.87
N ASN A 54 -10.85 30.87 -4.72
CA ASN A 54 -10.12 29.95 -3.84
C ASN A 54 -10.81 28.58 -3.70
N THR A 55 -11.73 28.24 -4.62
CA THR A 55 -12.38 26.92 -4.61
C THR A 55 -11.35 25.80 -4.78
N ARG A 56 -11.69 24.58 -4.34
CA ARG A 56 -10.77 23.45 -4.35
C ARG A 56 -11.34 22.31 -5.18
N ASN A 57 -10.51 21.74 -6.06
CA ASN A 57 -10.87 20.50 -6.76
C ASN A 57 -10.65 19.26 -5.85
N GLN A 58 -10.86 18.06 -6.40
CA GLN A 58 -10.70 16.79 -5.68
C GLN A 58 -9.29 16.56 -5.08
N LEU A 59 -8.26 17.23 -5.60
CA LEU A 59 -6.89 17.18 -5.07
C LEU A 59 -6.60 18.36 -4.14
N TYR A 60 -7.64 19.06 -3.68
CA TYR A 60 -7.53 20.27 -2.88
C TYR A 60 -6.79 21.42 -3.57
N SER A 61 -6.60 21.37 -4.90
CA SER A 61 -5.90 22.42 -5.64
C SER A 61 -6.82 23.59 -5.98
N THR A 62 -6.33 24.81 -5.79
CA THR A 62 -7.03 26.06 -6.14
C THR A 62 -6.88 26.43 -7.62
N PRO A 63 -7.72 27.32 -8.17
CA PRO A 63 -7.53 27.90 -9.50
C PRO A 63 -6.09 28.37 -9.75
N LEU A 64 -5.49 29.06 -8.79
CA LEU A 64 -4.12 29.59 -8.89
C LEU A 64 -3.07 28.47 -8.94
N ILE A 65 -3.21 27.43 -8.10
CA ILE A 65 -2.32 26.26 -8.12
C ILE A 65 -2.40 25.56 -9.49
N VAL A 66 -3.62 25.35 -10.00
CA VAL A 66 -3.82 24.71 -11.31
C VAL A 66 -3.22 25.56 -12.42
N ALA A 67 -3.49 26.87 -12.45
CA ALA A 67 -2.94 27.79 -13.45
C ALA A 67 -1.40 27.80 -13.46
N ALA A 68 -0.78 27.82 -12.29
CA ALA A 68 0.68 27.75 -12.15
C ALA A 68 1.22 26.40 -12.67
N SER A 69 0.55 25.28 -12.31
CA SER A 69 0.96 23.93 -12.71
C SER A 69 0.92 23.69 -14.22
N VAL A 70 -0.01 24.34 -14.93
CA VAL A 70 -0.18 24.25 -16.40
C VAL A 70 0.44 25.41 -17.17
N ASN A 71 1.28 26.21 -16.52
CA ASN A 71 2.03 27.31 -17.15
C ASN A 71 1.18 28.38 -17.83
N LYS A 72 0.12 28.85 -17.15
CA LYS A 72 -0.78 29.90 -17.66
C LYS A 72 -0.54 31.23 -16.95
N LEU A 73 0.58 31.89 -17.27
CA LEU A 73 1.05 33.11 -16.60
C LEU A 73 0.00 34.23 -16.55
N GLU A 74 -0.71 34.50 -17.65
CA GLU A 74 -1.75 35.54 -17.70
C GLU A 74 -2.92 35.25 -16.76
N ILE A 75 -3.32 33.97 -16.66
CA ILE A 75 -4.37 33.52 -15.75
C ILE A 75 -3.89 33.62 -14.31
N CYS A 76 -2.66 33.20 -14.01
CA CYS A 76 -2.06 33.39 -12.69
C CYS A 76 -2.07 34.86 -12.29
N ASN A 77 -1.65 35.75 -13.18
CA ASN A 77 -1.63 37.19 -12.95
C ASN A 77 -3.03 37.72 -12.63
N TYR A 78 -4.03 37.36 -13.43
CA TYR A 78 -5.41 37.75 -13.18
C TYR A 78 -5.93 37.24 -11.84
N LEU A 79 -5.73 35.95 -11.52
CA LEU A 79 -6.21 35.36 -10.27
C LEU A 79 -5.59 36.04 -9.04
N ILE A 80 -4.27 36.32 -9.11
CA ILE A 80 -3.56 37.06 -8.06
C ILE A 80 -4.13 38.47 -7.90
N ASP A 81 -4.35 39.19 -9.00
CA ASP A 81 -4.89 40.55 -8.97
C ASP A 81 -6.35 40.59 -8.52
N ALA A 82 -7.10 39.51 -8.75
CA ALA A 82 -8.47 39.30 -8.29
C ALA A 82 -8.58 38.84 -6.82
N GLY A 83 -7.45 38.66 -6.11
CA GLY A 83 -7.44 38.32 -4.68
C GLY A 83 -7.39 36.83 -4.35
N ALA A 84 -6.87 35.99 -5.24
CA ALA A 84 -6.56 34.59 -4.90
C ALA A 84 -5.56 34.53 -3.74
N ASP A 85 -5.81 33.62 -2.79
CA ASP A 85 -4.90 33.37 -1.69
C ASP A 85 -3.70 32.55 -2.20
N VAL A 86 -2.52 33.19 -2.15
CA VAL A 86 -1.26 32.66 -2.68
C VAL A 86 -0.64 31.57 -1.79
N ASN A 87 -1.11 31.43 -0.55
CA ASN A 87 -0.57 30.50 0.45
C ASN A 87 -1.37 29.21 0.60
N LEU A 88 -2.51 29.08 -0.07
CA LEU A 88 -3.27 27.84 -0.07
C LEU A 88 -2.46 26.70 -0.71
N GLU A 89 -2.62 25.51 -0.14
CA GLU A 89 -1.96 24.29 -0.57
C GLU A 89 -2.95 23.19 -0.98
N ASN A 90 -2.46 22.27 -1.81
CA ASN A 90 -3.19 21.08 -2.22
C ASN A 90 -2.94 19.90 -1.27
N SER A 91 -3.51 18.73 -1.56
CA SER A 91 -3.38 17.53 -0.71
C SER A 91 -1.94 17.00 -0.51
N ASN A 92 -0.98 17.53 -1.28
CA ASN A 92 0.44 17.18 -1.19
C ASN A 92 1.30 18.35 -0.64
N ASN A 93 0.67 19.36 -0.05
CA ASN A 93 1.25 20.60 0.43
C ASN A 93 1.97 21.41 -0.66
N TYR A 94 1.58 21.25 -1.94
CA TYR A 94 2.05 22.13 -3.01
C TYR A 94 1.24 23.42 -3.01
N ARG A 95 1.95 24.52 -3.21
CA ARG A 95 1.42 25.88 -3.34
C ARG A 95 1.74 26.42 -4.74
N ALA A 96 1.13 27.54 -5.12
CA ALA A 96 1.40 28.17 -6.41
C ALA A 96 2.89 28.46 -6.65
N ILE A 97 3.62 28.86 -5.60
CA ILE A 97 5.06 29.16 -5.67
C ILE A 97 5.92 27.94 -6.02
N HIS A 98 5.53 26.74 -5.56
CA HIS A 98 6.21 25.49 -5.92
C HIS A 98 6.09 25.21 -7.42
N TYR A 99 4.87 25.26 -7.96
CA TYR A 99 4.64 25.02 -9.38
C TYR A 99 5.24 26.11 -10.27
N ALA A 100 5.13 27.38 -9.88
CA ALA A 100 5.79 28.49 -10.58
C ALA A 100 7.30 28.26 -10.68
N THR A 101 7.93 27.78 -9.60
CA THR A 101 9.36 27.46 -9.56
C THR A 101 9.71 26.26 -10.45
N ILE A 102 8.97 25.15 -10.34
CA ILE A 102 9.18 23.94 -11.15
C ILE A 102 9.08 24.25 -12.64
N ARG A 103 8.15 25.14 -13.02
CA ARG A 103 7.95 25.58 -14.41
C ARG A 103 8.87 26.72 -14.83
N ASN A 104 9.84 27.10 -13.99
CA ASN A 104 10.81 28.16 -14.24
C ASN A 104 10.17 29.54 -14.55
N GLN A 105 9.06 29.88 -13.89
CA GLN A 105 8.34 31.14 -14.09
C GLN A 105 8.81 32.21 -13.09
N PHE A 106 10.01 32.75 -13.29
CA PHE A 106 10.62 33.65 -12.30
C PHE A 106 9.77 34.89 -12.00
N GLU A 107 9.18 35.50 -13.02
CA GLU A 107 8.32 36.68 -12.82
C GLU A 107 7.05 36.36 -12.01
N LEU A 108 6.48 35.15 -12.17
CA LEU A 108 5.36 34.72 -11.33
C LEU A 108 5.81 34.51 -9.88
N VAL A 109 6.99 33.92 -9.66
CA VAL A 109 7.56 33.75 -8.32
C VAL A 109 7.73 35.11 -7.63
N LYS A 110 8.29 36.11 -8.31
CA LYS A 110 8.40 37.48 -7.77
C LYS A 110 7.04 38.04 -7.40
N LYS A 111 6.06 37.98 -8.32
CA LYS A 111 4.71 38.48 -8.07
C LYS A 111 4.02 37.77 -6.89
N LEU A 112 4.19 36.46 -6.75
CA LEU A 112 3.66 35.70 -5.61
C LEU A 112 4.26 36.18 -4.29
N VAL A 113 5.59 36.34 -4.22
CA VAL A 113 6.29 36.83 -3.02
C VAL A 113 5.90 38.27 -2.69
N GLU A 114 5.79 39.14 -3.70
CA GLU A 114 5.26 40.51 -3.56
C GLU A 114 3.84 40.54 -2.98
N LYS A 115 3.05 39.50 -3.23
CA LYS A 115 1.68 39.33 -2.72
C LYS A 115 1.59 38.53 -1.43
N GLY A 116 2.73 38.30 -0.76
CA GLY A 116 2.79 37.67 0.56
C GLY A 116 2.87 36.15 0.54
N ALA A 117 3.30 35.54 -0.57
CA ALA A 117 3.58 34.11 -0.60
C ALA A 117 4.75 33.77 0.33
N GLU A 118 4.51 32.83 1.24
CA GLU A 118 5.54 32.28 2.12
C GLU A 118 6.56 31.49 1.30
N VAL A 119 7.85 31.75 1.55
CA VAL A 119 8.95 31.13 0.80
C VAL A 119 9.46 29.86 1.47
N LYS A 120 9.47 29.81 2.81
CA LYS A 120 9.92 28.65 3.60
C LYS A 120 8.77 27.67 3.83
N VAL A 121 8.31 27.05 2.74
CA VAL A 121 7.16 26.14 2.72
C VAL A 121 7.57 24.77 2.18
N TRP A 122 7.18 23.71 2.89
CA TRP A 122 7.58 22.34 2.54
C TRP A 122 6.42 21.57 1.93
N THR A 123 6.66 20.88 0.82
CA THR A 123 5.73 19.86 0.31
C THR A 123 5.72 18.62 1.22
N ASN A 124 4.76 17.70 1.05
CA ASN A 124 4.78 16.38 1.73
C ASN A 124 6.06 15.55 1.43
N SER A 125 6.70 15.76 0.28
CA SER A 125 8.00 15.15 -0.03
C SER A 125 9.20 15.82 0.65
N GLY A 126 8.99 16.80 1.53
CA GLY A 126 10.05 17.55 2.19
C GLY A 126 10.86 18.43 1.24
N ARG A 127 10.24 19.09 0.26
CA ARG A 127 10.92 19.97 -0.70
C ARG A 127 10.47 21.42 -0.54
N LEU A 128 11.42 22.34 -0.47
CA LEU A 128 11.24 23.80 -0.57
C LEU A 128 11.24 24.28 -2.03
N PRO A 129 10.70 25.48 -2.32
CA PRO A 129 10.88 26.14 -3.61
C PRO A 129 12.36 26.22 -4.05
N LEU A 130 13.30 26.45 -3.13
CA LEU A 130 14.74 26.51 -3.44
C LEU A 130 15.28 25.25 -4.14
N HIS A 131 14.83 24.05 -3.73
CA HIS A 131 15.23 22.79 -4.35
C HIS A 131 14.74 22.71 -5.80
N TYR A 132 13.52 23.19 -6.05
CA TYR A 132 12.96 23.25 -7.40
C TYR A 132 13.63 24.32 -8.26
N ALA A 133 14.14 25.41 -7.69
CA ALA A 133 14.91 26.41 -8.43
C ALA A 133 16.25 25.82 -8.91
N ALA A 134 16.92 25.02 -8.06
CA ALA A 134 18.10 24.27 -8.45
C ALA A 134 17.79 23.25 -9.57
N TYR A 135 16.69 22.50 -9.45
CA TYR A 135 16.22 21.59 -10.49
C TYR A 135 15.93 22.32 -11.81
N ALA A 136 15.20 23.43 -11.76
CA ALA A 136 14.88 24.24 -12.93
C ALA A 136 16.12 24.91 -13.57
N GLY A 137 17.25 24.95 -12.86
CA GLY A 137 18.51 25.52 -13.35
C GLY A 137 18.56 27.05 -13.37
N ASN A 138 17.61 27.71 -12.71
CA ASN A 138 17.54 29.17 -12.72
C ASN A 138 18.31 29.76 -11.52
N ILE A 139 19.55 30.19 -11.79
CA ILE A 139 20.45 30.76 -10.79
C ILE A 139 19.87 32.04 -10.17
N GLU A 140 19.26 32.90 -10.98
CA GLU A 140 18.67 34.15 -10.49
C GLU A 140 17.49 33.90 -9.54
N MET A 141 16.66 32.90 -9.86
CA MET A 141 15.54 32.50 -9.00
C MET A 141 16.03 31.86 -7.70
N LEU A 142 17.08 31.04 -7.77
CA LEU A 142 17.72 30.45 -6.60
C LEU A 142 18.29 31.53 -5.68
N GLU A 143 19.03 32.51 -6.23
CA GLU A 143 19.55 33.66 -5.47
C GLU A 143 18.44 34.55 -4.90
N TYR A 144 17.34 34.71 -5.64
CA TYR A 144 16.16 35.42 -5.13
C TYR A 144 15.57 34.74 -3.90
N PHE A 145 15.46 33.41 -3.88
CA PHE A 145 15.00 32.69 -2.70
C PHE A 145 15.97 32.79 -1.52
N ILE A 146 17.28 32.77 -1.76
CA ILE A 146 18.29 32.98 -0.71
C ILE A 146 18.16 34.38 -0.11
N LYS A 147 18.01 35.40 -0.96
CA LYS A 147 17.78 36.79 -0.54
C LYS A 147 16.50 36.93 0.30
N ASN A 148 15.50 36.08 0.06
CA ASN A 148 14.26 36.01 0.83
C ASN A 148 14.33 35.04 2.02
N GLY A 149 15.53 34.74 2.53
CA GLY A 149 15.74 34.11 3.83
C GLY A 149 15.86 32.59 3.83
N LEU A 150 15.93 31.94 2.66
CA LEU A 150 16.29 30.52 2.60
C LEU A 150 17.81 30.34 2.68
N ASN A 151 18.24 29.27 3.36
CA ASN A 151 19.65 28.89 3.40
C ASN A 151 19.95 27.90 2.26
N ILE A 152 21.03 28.14 1.52
CA ILE A 152 21.50 27.31 0.41
C ILE A 152 21.84 25.87 0.85
N ASP A 153 22.22 25.67 2.11
CA ASP A 153 22.57 24.35 2.66
C ASP A 153 21.36 23.52 3.13
N MET A 154 20.14 24.04 2.98
CA MET A 154 18.94 23.28 3.34
C MET A 154 18.81 22.04 2.45
N LYS A 155 18.83 20.87 3.08
CA LYS A 155 18.55 19.58 2.43
C LYS A 155 17.05 19.35 2.34
N ALA A 156 16.63 18.58 1.34
CA ALA A 156 15.27 18.09 1.26
C ALA A 156 15.01 17.12 2.42
N GLY A 157 13.84 17.22 3.07
CA GLY A 157 13.53 16.43 4.25
C GLY A 157 13.34 14.94 3.97
N GLY A 158 12.61 14.60 2.91
CA GLY A 158 12.26 13.20 2.61
C GLY A 158 13.46 12.38 2.13
N ASP A 159 14.06 12.79 1.02
CA ASP A 159 15.18 12.08 0.39
C ASP A 159 16.55 12.53 0.91
N GLY A 160 16.68 13.67 1.62
CA GLY A 160 17.98 14.18 2.06
C GLY A 160 18.79 14.87 0.97
N GLY A 161 18.23 15.05 -0.23
CA GLY A 161 18.92 15.60 -1.38
C GLY A 161 19.38 17.05 -1.18
N THR A 162 20.61 17.36 -1.58
CA THR A 162 21.14 18.73 -1.62
C THR A 162 20.75 19.45 -2.91
N LEU A 163 20.89 20.79 -2.99
CA LEU A 163 20.64 21.52 -4.25
C LEU A 163 21.46 20.97 -5.42
N LEU A 164 22.67 20.47 -5.17
CA LEU A 164 23.51 19.85 -6.20
C LEU A 164 22.88 18.58 -6.79
N HIS A 165 22.23 17.75 -5.96
CA HIS A 165 21.46 16.60 -6.43
C HIS A 165 20.33 17.04 -7.37
N PHE A 166 19.53 18.03 -6.94
CA PHE A 166 18.43 18.56 -7.76
C PHE A 166 18.93 19.17 -9.08
N ALA A 167 20.02 19.93 -9.07
CA ALA A 167 20.62 20.49 -10.28
C ALA A 167 21.09 19.40 -11.27
N CYS A 168 21.70 18.34 -10.75
CA CYS A 168 22.12 17.18 -11.54
C CYS A 168 20.93 16.49 -12.23
N ASN A 169 19.84 16.26 -11.49
CA ASN A 169 18.63 15.66 -12.06
C ASN A 169 17.89 16.61 -13.02
N GLY A 170 17.97 17.91 -12.78
CA GLY A 170 17.40 18.98 -13.60
C GLY A 170 18.06 19.18 -14.97
N LYS A 171 19.16 18.48 -15.25
CA LYS A 171 19.92 18.54 -16.51
C LYS A 171 20.61 19.88 -16.80
N ASN A 172 20.80 20.72 -15.79
CA ASN A 172 21.38 22.06 -15.94
C ASN A 172 22.85 22.13 -15.50
N LEU A 173 23.79 21.93 -16.43
CA LEU A 173 25.24 21.92 -16.15
C LEU A 173 25.74 23.24 -15.54
N GLU A 174 25.22 24.38 -15.98
CA GLU A 174 25.64 25.68 -15.44
C GLU A 174 25.22 25.87 -13.98
N MET A 175 24.03 25.37 -13.59
CA MET A 175 23.63 25.32 -12.17
C MET A 175 24.53 24.38 -11.37
N VAL A 176 24.91 23.22 -11.92
CA VAL A 176 25.87 22.31 -11.28
C VAL A 176 27.19 23.03 -11.01
N LYS A 177 27.80 23.64 -12.05
CA LYS A 177 29.05 24.41 -11.90
C LYS A 177 28.91 25.56 -10.90
N TYR A 178 27.78 26.26 -10.92
CA TYR A 178 27.47 27.34 -9.98
C TYR A 178 27.51 26.86 -8.52
N LEU A 179 26.81 25.77 -8.21
CA LEU A 179 26.75 25.20 -6.87
C LEU A 179 28.11 24.66 -6.42
N LEU A 180 28.89 24.05 -7.30
CA LEU A 180 30.27 23.63 -6.98
C LEU A 180 31.16 24.83 -6.62
N ASN A 181 31.03 25.94 -7.35
CA ASN A 181 31.76 27.17 -7.04
C ASN A 181 31.31 27.80 -5.70
N LYS A 182 30.09 27.48 -5.24
CA LYS A 182 29.60 27.84 -3.89
C LYS A 182 30.08 26.88 -2.79
N GLY A 183 30.88 25.87 -3.12
CA GLY A 183 31.46 24.94 -2.15
C GLY A 183 30.62 23.70 -1.86
N PHE A 184 29.64 23.36 -2.70
CA PHE A 184 28.89 22.12 -2.54
C PHE A 184 29.78 20.90 -2.68
N ASP A 185 29.61 19.95 -1.77
CA ASP A 185 30.34 18.69 -1.75
C ASP A 185 29.86 17.73 -2.85
N LEU A 186 30.78 17.34 -3.74
CA LEU A 186 30.55 16.35 -4.80
C LEU A 186 30.38 14.92 -4.26
N SER A 187 30.90 14.64 -3.06
CA SER A 187 30.78 13.33 -2.40
C SER A 187 29.48 13.17 -1.62
N ALA A 188 28.64 14.21 -1.59
CA ALA A 188 27.36 14.17 -0.91
C ALA A 188 26.49 13.02 -1.44
N ILE A 189 25.90 12.30 -0.48
CA ILE A 189 24.87 11.29 -0.71
C ILE A 189 23.57 11.71 -0.03
N ASP A 190 22.46 11.29 -0.61
CA ASP A 190 21.12 11.45 -0.03
C ASP A 190 20.83 10.36 1.02
N ASN A 191 19.67 10.40 1.66
CA ASN A 191 19.26 9.45 2.70
C ASN A 191 19.08 8.01 2.18
N GLU A 192 18.89 7.83 0.86
CA GLU A 192 18.82 6.52 0.20
C GLU A 192 20.22 6.07 -0.30
N GLY A 193 21.27 6.84 -0.04
CA GLY A 193 22.66 6.54 -0.43
C GLY A 193 23.00 6.87 -1.88
N TYR A 194 22.15 7.60 -2.61
CA TYR A 194 22.43 8.03 -3.96
C TYR A 194 23.33 9.26 -3.97
N SER A 195 24.34 9.26 -4.83
CA SER A 195 25.20 10.42 -5.08
C SER A 195 24.62 11.37 -6.14
N VAL A 196 25.23 12.54 -6.26
CA VAL A 196 24.94 13.51 -7.33
C VAL A 196 25.10 12.93 -8.73
N LEU A 197 26.04 11.99 -8.93
CA LEU A 197 26.24 11.31 -10.22
C LEU A 197 25.11 10.31 -10.52
N HIS A 198 24.53 9.65 -9.50
CA HIS A 198 23.32 8.85 -9.71
C HIS A 198 22.13 9.73 -10.13
N TRP A 199 21.96 10.89 -9.48
CA TRP A 199 20.91 11.85 -9.83
C TRP A 199 21.12 12.44 -11.24
N ALA A 200 22.37 12.69 -11.65
CA ALA A 200 22.71 13.08 -13.02
C ALA A 200 22.37 11.98 -14.05
N SER A 201 22.69 10.73 -13.73
CA SER A 201 22.36 9.56 -14.56
C SER A 201 20.84 9.39 -14.72
N SER A 202 20.10 9.50 -13.61
CA SER A 202 18.63 9.50 -13.59
C SER A 202 18.00 10.73 -14.28
N GLY A 203 18.69 11.86 -14.27
CA GLY A 203 18.32 13.03 -15.06
C GLY A 203 18.63 12.85 -16.55
N GLY A 204 19.65 12.08 -16.90
CA GLY A 204 20.02 11.78 -18.29
C GLY A 204 20.78 12.87 -19.02
N SER A 205 21.37 13.83 -18.30
CA SER A 205 22.21 14.85 -18.92
C SER A 205 23.63 14.31 -19.15
N ILE A 206 23.94 13.98 -20.40
CA ILE A 206 25.27 13.47 -20.78
C ILE A 206 26.37 14.46 -20.44
N ASP A 207 26.12 15.75 -20.62
CA ASP A 207 27.13 16.78 -20.33
C ASP A 207 27.46 16.84 -18.84
N ILE A 208 26.46 16.66 -17.96
CA ILE A 208 26.70 16.57 -16.52
C ILE A 208 27.45 15.28 -16.18
N ILE A 209 27.05 14.14 -16.74
CA ILE A 209 27.74 12.86 -16.48
C ILE A 209 29.20 12.94 -16.92
N LYS A 210 29.48 13.46 -18.13
CA LYS A 210 30.85 13.67 -18.64
C LYS A 210 31.62 14.65 -17.79
N PHE A 211 31.04 15.79 -17.42
CA PHE A 211 31.68 16.75 -16.53
C PHE A 211 32.07 16.12 -15.19
N LEU A 212 31.17 15.35 -14.57
CA LEU A 212 31.42 14.71 -13.28
C LEU A 212 32.46 13.57 -13.38
N VAL A 213 32.40 12.74 -14.42
CA VAL A 213 33.30 11.58 -14.59
C VAL A 213 34.67 11.99 -15.15
N GLU A 214 34.68 12.79 -16.22
CA GLU A 214 35.90 13.09 -16.98
C GLU A 214 36.65 14.30 -16.43
N GLU A 215 35.94 15.36 -16.01
CA GLU A 215 36.59 16.57 -15.46
C GLU A 215 36.73 16.52 -13.93
N LYS A 216 35.75 15.97 -13.22
CA LYS A 216 35.79 15.83 -11.75
C LYS A 216 36.29 14.48 -11.27
N SER A 217 36.67 13.58 -12.18
CA SER A 217 37.25 12.26 -11.88
C SER A 217 36.39 11.42 -10.92
N MET A 218 35.07 11.59 -10.94
CA MET A 218 34.18 10.73 -10.17
C MET A 218 34.19 9.32 -10.74
N ASP A 219 34.26 8.32 -9.87
CA ASP A 219 34.17 6.93 -10.29
C ASP A 219 32.82 6.67 -10.96
N ILE A 220 32.87 6.15 -12.19
CA ILE A 220 31.67 5.80 -12.96
C ILE A 220 31.04 4.50 -12.45
N ARG A 221 31.74 3.68 -11.65
CA ARG A 221 31.25 2.38 -11.13
C ARG A 221 30.68 2.44 -9.71
N ILE A 222 30.30 3.62 -9.26
CA ILE A 222 29.65 3.79 -7.95
C ILE A 222 28.31 3.06 -7.87
N THR A 223 28.01 2.56 -6.68
CA THR A 223 26.73 1.92 -6.34
C THR A 223 26.27 2.37 -4.96
N THR A 224 24.95 2.41 -4.75
CA THR A 224 24.38 2.55 -3.40
C THR A 224 24.60 1.27 -2.57
N SER A 225 24.23 1.28 -1.28
CA SER A 225 24.22 0.09 -0.42
C SER A 225 23.29 -1.02 -0.94
N ALA A 226 22.26 -0.67 -1.72
CA ALA A 226 21.36 -1.60 -2.39
C ALA A 226 21.90 -2.11 -3.74
N GLY A 227 23.15 -1.80 -4.09
CA GLY A 227 23.77 -2.20 -5.35
C GLY A 227 23.26 -1.43 -6.58
N ILE A 228 22.58 -0.30 -6.37
CA ILE A 228 22.03 0.51 -7.47
C ILE A 228 23.16 1.33 -8.07
N GLY A 229 23.62 0.94 -9.26
CA GLY A 229 24.60 1.71 -10.05
C GLY A 229 23.98 2.78 -10.98
N LEU A 230 24.85 3.46 -11.73
CA LEU A 230 24.44 4.52 -12.66
C LEU A 230 23.57 4.00 -13.80
N PHE A 231 23.84 2.80 -14.30
CA PHE A 231 23.08 2.17 -15.39
C PHE A 231 21.62 1.94 -15.00
N HIS A 232 21.39 1.42 -13.80
CA HIS A 232 20.05 1.29 -13.22
C HIS A 232 19.38 2.66 -13.04
N SER A 233 20.14 3.67 -12.59
CA SER A 233 19.62 5.02 -12.39
C SER A 233 19.16 5.68 -13.70
N ALA A 234 19.94 5.52 -14.78
CA ALA A 234 19.54 5.97 -16.12
C ALA A 234 18.29 5.26 -16.62
N ALA A 235 18.14 3.96 -16.33
CA ALA A 235 16.97 3.18 -16.70
C ALA A 235 15.70 3.63 -15.97
N PHE A 236 15.78 3.87 -14.65
CA PHE A 236 14.68 4.47 -13.89
C PHE A 236 14.27 5.84 -14.46
N GLY A 237 15.26 6.63 -14.87
CA GLY A 237 15.07 7.92 -15.52
C GLY A 237 14.55 7.85 -16.96
N ARG A 238 14.50 6.65 -17.56
CA ARG A 238 14.19 6.40 -18.99
C ARG A 238 15.09 7.17 -19.96
N ASN A 239 16.35 7.37 -19.59
CA ASN A 239 17.29 8.17 -20.38
C ASN A 239 18.14 7.28 -21.28
N LEU A 240 17.67 7.04 -22.50
CA LEU A 240 18.35 6.20 -23.50
C LEU A 240 19.78 6.67 -23.81
N GLU A 241 20.02 7.98 -23.89
CA GLU A 241 21.36 8.52 -24.15
C GLU A 241 22.33 8.20 -23.02
N ALA A 242 21.91 8.31 -21.76
CA ALA A 242 22.74 7.95 -20.61
C ALA A 242 23.07 6.45 -20.61
N ILE A 243 22.10 5.59 -20.97
CA ILE A 243 22.35 4.15 -21.15
C ILE A 243 23.40 3.89 -22.23
N LYS A 244 23.26 4.49 -23.42
CA LYS A 244 24.25 4.35 -24.52
C LYS A 244 25.65 4.71 -24.04
N TYR A 245 25.79 5.88 -23.41
CA TYR A 245 27.06 6.34 -22.88
C TYR A 245 27.64 5.40 -21.81
N LEU A 246 26.81 4.87 -20.91
CA LEU A 246 27.28 3.95 -19.86
C LEU A 246 27.70 2.59 -20.44
N LEU A 247 27.00 2.06 -21.45
CA LEU A 247 27.41 0.86 -22.17
C LEU A 247 28.76 1.06 -22.88
N ASP A 248 28.97 2.21 -23.52
CA ASP A 248 30.25 2.59 -24.14
C ASP A 248 31.40 2.66 -23.11
N LYS A 249 31.10 2.98 -21.85
CA LYS A 249 32.05 2.96 -20.72
C LYS A 249 32.17 1.57 -20.08
N GLY A 250 31.63 0.54 -20.72
CA GLY A 250 31.81 -0.87 -20.37
C GLY A 250 30.79 -1.45 -19.39
N TYR A 251 29.69 -0.77 -19.11
CA TYR A 251 28.61 -1.34 -18.29
C TYR A 251 28.03 -2.61 -18.94
N GLY A 252 27.77 -3.63 -18.13
CA GLY A 252 27.10 -4.84 -18.58
C GLY A 252 25.60 -4.61 -18.70
N VAL A 253 25.02 -4.92 -19.87
CA VAL A 253 23.57 -4.79 -20.11
C VAL A 253 22.71 -5.65 -19.15
N ASN A 254 23.30 -6.73 -18.63
CA ASN A 254 22.66 -7.68 -17.70
C ASN A 254 23.12 -7.50 -16.25
N GLU A 255 23.73 -6.36 -15.91
CA GLU A 255 24.01 -6.03 -14.51
C GLU A 255 22.70 -6.08 -13.70
N LYS A 256 22.79 -6.71 -12.52
CA LYS A 256 21.70 -6.84 -11.58
C LYS A 256 21.88 -5.85 -10.45
N PHE A 257 20.79 -5.30 -9.93
CA PHE A 257 20.76 -4.56 -8.67
C PHE A 257 19.87 -5.28 -7.65
N GLU A 258 19.48 -4.59 -6.58
CA GLU A 258 18.51 -5.05 -5.58
C GLU A 258 17.41 -5.98 -6.14
N ASP A 259 17.08 -7.02 -5.37
CA ASP A 259 16.17 -8.10 -5.77
C ASP A 259 16.56 -8.82 -7.06
N GLY A 260 17.77 -8.68 -7.59
CA GLY A 260 18.24 -9.41 -8.78
C GLY A 260 17.65 -8.91 -10.11
N GLN A 261 17.00 -7.75 -10.12
CA GLN A 261 16.42 -7.15 -11.33
C GLN A 261 17.50 -6.61 -12.27
N THR A 262 17.21 -6.62 -13.57
CA THR A 262 18.06 -6.03 -14.63
C THR A 262 17.40 -4.78 -15.21
N VAL A 263 18.13 -3.99 -16.00
CA VAL A 263 17.55 -2.84 -16.73
C VAL A 263 16.41 -3.23 -17.66
N LEU A 264 16.43 -4.43 -18.24
CA LEU A 264 15.32 -4.91 -19.07
C LEU A 264 14.02 -5.10 -18.28
N HIS A 265 14.10 -5.49 -17.00
CA HIS A 265 12.92 -5.54 -16.11
C HIS A 265 12.29 -4.16 -15.95
N LEU A 266 13.11 -3.15 -15.66
CA LEU A 266 12.68 -1.76 -15.48
C LEU A 266 12.09 -1.16 -16.76
N ALA A 267 12.73 -1.41 -17.89
CA ALA A 267 12.28 -0.98 -19.21
C ALA A 267 10.86 -1.48 -19.54
N CYS A 268 10.61 -2.77 -19.26
CA CYS A 268 9.33 -3.42 -19.55
C CYS A 268 8.21 -2.93 -18.63
N ASP A 269 8.52 -2.66 -17.36
CA ASP A 269 7.57 -2.07 -16.41
C ASP A 269 7.19 -0.63 -16.80
N ALA A 270 8.18 0.18 -17.21
CA ALA A 270 7.98 1.55 -17.65
C ALA A 270 7.20 1.68 -18.97
N GLY A 271 7.11 0.61 -19.76
CA GLY A 271 6.33 0.56 -21.00
C GLY A 271 6.95 1.31 -22.18
N ASP A 272 8.26 1.54 -22.17
CA ASP A 272 8.98 2.28 -23.21
C ASP A 272 9.52 1.34 -24.31
N LEU A 273 8.79 1.19 -25.42
CA LEU A 273 9.11 0.22 -26.46
C LEU A 273 10.48 0.46 -27.11
N GLU A 274 10.83 1.70 -27.42
CA GLU A 274 12.10 2.02 -28.07
C GLU A 274 13.28 1.76 -27.14
N PHE A 275 13.13 2.08 -25.86
CA PHE A 275 14.11 1.74 -24.85
C PHE A 275 14.27 0.21 -24.70
N VAL A 276 13.17 -0.55 -24.67
CA VAL A 276 13.21 -2.02 -24.62
C VAL A 276 13.92 -2.61 -25.85
N LYS A 277 13.57 -2.16 -27.07
CA LYS A 277 14.21 -2.60 -28.32
C LYS A 277 15.72 -2.42 -28.25
N TYR A 278 16.16 -1.21 -27.88
CA TYR A 278 17.57 -0.91 -27.78
C TYR A 278 18.28 -1.83 -26.78
N ILE A 279 17.75 -1.98 -25.56
CA ILE A 279 18.36 -2.85 -24.54
C ILE A 279 18.47 -4.32 -25.01
N ILE A 280 17.47 -4.85 -25.71
CA ILE A 280 17.52 -6.20 -26.31
C ILE A 280 18.59 -6.27 -27.41
N GLU A 281 18.71 -5.26 -28.27
CA GLU A 281 19.75 -5.19 -29.31
C GLU A 281 21.16 -5.17 -28.72
N GLN A 282 21.33 -4.60 -27.52
CA GLN A 282 22.60 -4.62 -26.79
C GLN A 282 22.89 -5.97 -26.09
N GLY A 283 22.05 -6.99 -26.28
CA GLY A 283 22.27 -8.34 -25.76
C GLY A 283 21.67 -8.59 -24.37
N ALA A 284 20.64 -7.84 -23.98
CA ALA A 284 19.93 -8.12 -22.74
C ALA A 284 19.29 -9.52 -22.75
N ASP A 285 19.41 -10.22 -21.62
CA ASP A 285 18.77 -11.50 -21.42
C ASP A 285 17.25 -11.30 -21.21
N VAL A 286 16.49 -11.62 -22.25
CA VAL A 286 15.02 -11.55 -22.28
C VAL A 286 14.35 -12.49 -21.25
N ASN A 287 15.10 -13.46 -20.73
CA ASN A 287 14.68 -14.45 -19.76
C ASN A 287 15.34 -14.26 -18.38
N ALA A 288 15.99 -13.12 -18.15
CA ALA A 288 16.56 -12.82 -16.85
C ALA A 288 15.50 -12.98 -15.75
N ILE A 289 15.87 -13.63 -14.65
CA ILE A 289 15.02 -13.78 -13.47
C ILE A 289 15.56 -12.96 -12.31
N ASP A 290 14.67 -12.21 -11.67
CA ASP A 290 14.92 -11.56 -10.39
C ASP A 290 14.81 -12.57 -9.23
N ASN A 291 15.11 -12.15 -8.00
CA ASN A 291 15.09 -12.97 -6.78
C ASN A 291 13.67 -13.45 -6.40
N ARG A 292 12.63 -12.86 -6.99
CA ARG A 292 11.21 -13.25 -6.86
C ARG A 292 10.75 -14.13 -8.04
N GLY A 293 11.67 -14.50 -8.94
CA GLY A 293 11.35 -15.26 -10.15
C GLY A 293 10.62 -14.46 -11.23
N THR A 294 10.56 -13.13 -11.10
CA THR A 294 9.95 -12.24 -12.09
C THR A 294 10.84 -12.15 -13.31
N THR A 295 10.25 -12.16 -14.51
CA THR A 295 10.95 -11.93 -15.80
C THR A 295 10.60 -10.55 -16.38
N PRO A 296 11.34 -10.06 -17.40
CA PRO A 296 10.91 -8.89 -18.16
C PRO A 296 9.51 -9.03 -18.77
N LEU A 297 9.14 -10.25 -19.22
CA LEU A 297 7.81 -10.52 -19.77
C LEU A 297 6.71 -10.41 -18.70
N ASN A 298 7.00 -10.77 -17.45
CA ASN A 298 6.07 -10.55 -16.33
C ASN A 298 5.78 -9.05 -16.11
N ASN A 299 6.82 -8.21 -16.17
CA ASN A 299 6.67 -6.75 -16.03
C ASN A 299 5.93 -6.14 -17.21
N ALA A 300 6.25 -6.53 -18.44
CA ALA A 300 5.54 -6.08 -19.64
C ALA A 300 4.06 -6.47 -19.62
N ALA A 301 3.75 -7.68 -19.16
CA ALA A 301 2.37 -8.15 -19.05
C ALA A 301 1.58 -7.40 -17.97
N PHE A 302 2.23 -7.08 -16.84
CA PHE A 302 1.64 -6.27 -15.78
C PHE A 302 1.43 -4.80 -16.19
N SER A 303 2.37 -4.21 -16.94
CA SER A 303 2.27 -2.84 -17.45
C SER A 303 1.23 -2.69 -18.57
N GLY A 304 0.85 -3.80 -19.22
CA GLY A 304 -0.22 -3.84 -20.20
C GLY A 304 0.19 -3.52 -21.63
N ASN A 305 1.50 -3.40 -21.89
CA ASN A 305 2.01 -3.02 -23.19
C ASN A 305 2.11 -4.24 -24.13
N VAL A 306 1.09 -4.43 -24.96
CA VAL A 306 0.99 -5.55 -25.92
C VAL A 306 2.17 -5.59 -26.91
N GLU A 307 2.69 -4.43 -27.33
CA GLU A 307 3.80 -4.35 -28.29
C GLU A 307 5.11 -4.85 -27.67
N ILE A 308 5.37 -4.50 -26.41
CA ILE A 308 6.53 -5.00 -25.67
C ILE A 308 6.38 -6.51 -25.40
N VAL A 309 5.18 -6.96 -25.01
CA VAL A 309 4.90 -8.40 -24.84
C VAL A 309 5.16 -9.16 -26.13
N ALA A 310 4.68 -8.65 -27.28
CA ALA A 310 4.91 -9.24 -28.58
C ALA A 310 6.40 -9.33 -28.92
N LEU A 311 7.13 -8.22 -28.75
CA LEU A 311 8.57 -8.15 -28.99
C LEU A 311 9.33 -9.18 -28.13
N LEU A 312 9.05 -9.28 -26.85
CA LEU A 312 9.71 -10.23 -25.95
C LEU A 312 9.41 -11.68 -26.36
N MET A 313 8.16 -12.01 -26.69
CA MET A 313 7.80 -13.34 -27.18
C MET A 313 8.52 -13.70 -28.49
N ASP A 314 8.62 -12.76 -29.43
CA ASP A 314 9.34 -12.95 -30.69
C ASP A 314 10.85 -13.15 -30.48
N LYS A 315 11.39 -12.65 -29.36
CA LYS A 315 12.78 -12.86 -28.93
C LYS A 315 12.98 -14.09 -28.06
N GLY A 316 11.95 -14.93 -27.88
CA GLY A 316 12.05 -16.19 -27.15
C GLY A 316 11.88 -16.07 -25.63
N ALA A 317 11.13 -15.06 -25.17
CA ALA A 317 10.77 -14.97 -23.75
C ALA A 317 9.92 -16.17 -23.29
N ILE A 318 10.26 -16.71 -22.12
CA ILE A 318 9.65 -17.90 -21.54
C ILE A 318 8.38 -17.50 -20.76
N LEU A 319 7.27 -18.19 -21.06
CA LEU A 319 5.96 -17.93 -20.43
C LEU A 319 5.83 -18.51 -19.02
N ALA A 320 6.66 -19.49 -18.66
CA ALA A 320 6.65 -20.13 -17.33
C ALA A 320 8.08 -20.58 -16.98
N PRO A 321 8.96 -19.68 -16.51
CA PRO A 321 10.31 -20.07 -16.10
C PRO A 321 10.24 -21.02 -14.91
N LYS A 322 11.07 -22.08 -14.91
CA LYS A 322 11.24 -22.94 -13.73
C LYS A 322 12.10 -22.18 -12.71
N ILE A 323 11.49 -21.80 -11.60
CA ILE A 323 12.19 -21.08 -10.52
C ILE A 323 12.78 -22.11 -9.55
N CYS A 324 14.04 -21.91 -9.16
CA CYS A 324 14.69 -22.74 -8.16
C CYS A 324 14.15 -22.40 -6.77
N LYS A 325 13.76 -23.43 -5.99
CA LYS A 325 12.99 -23.37 -4.73
C LYS A 325 13.67 -22.64 -3.55
N GLU A 326 14.77 -21.93 -3.78
CA GLU A 326 15.63 -21.41 -2.71
C GLU A 326 15.25 -20.00 -2.26
N THR A 327 14.41 -19.27 -3.01
CA THR A 327 13.93 -17.94 -2.63
C THR A 327 12.47 -18.00 -2.15
N ALA A 328 12.26 -17.83 -0.84
CA ALA A 328 10.97 -17.95 -0.16
C ALA A 328 10.03 -16.72 -0.34
N CYS A 329 10.14 -15.99 -1.44
CA CYS A 329 9.56 -14.65 -1.58
C CYS A 329 8.51 -14.55 -2.70
N ALA A 330 7.24 -14.56 -2.27
CA ALA A 330 6.03 -14.21 -3.01
C ALA A 330 5.65 -15.10 -4.19
N GLU A 331 4.33 -15.19 -4.42
CA GLU A 331 3.73 -15.83 -5.59
C GLU A 331 4.56 -15.44 -6.82
N SER A 332 5.03 -16.41 -7.60
CA SER A 332 5.66 -16.11 -8.88
C SER A 332 4.65 -16.30 -10.00
N PRO A 333 3.73 -15.33 -10.21
CA PRO A 333 2.72 -15.42 -11.23
C PRO A 333 3.38 -15.52 -12.60
N THR A 334 2.77 -16.26 -13.52
CA THR A 334 3.21 -16.22 -14.92
C THR A 334 2.83 -14.89 -15.57
N PRO A 335 3.39 -14.51 -16.73
CA PRO A 335 2.98 -13.29 -17.42
C PRO A 335 1.47 -13.23 -17.69
N LEU A 336 0.83 -14.38 -17.96
CA LEU A 336 -0.62 -14.45 -18.10
C LEU A 336 -1.35 -14.09 -16.79
N HIS A 337 -0.89 -14.58 -15.64
CA HIS A 337 -1.44 -14.20 -14.34
C HIS A 337 -1.32 -12.70 -14.07
N ASN A 338 -0.17 -12.09 -14.39
CA ASN A 338 0.05 -10.65 -14.24
C ASN A 338 -0.87 -9.81 -15.14
N ALA A 339 -1.06 -10.22 -16.39
CA ALA A 339 -1.93 -9.52 -17.34
C ALA A 339 -3.37 -9.39 -16.83
N THR A 340 -3.90 -10.38 -16.09
CA THR A 340 -5.28 -10.35 -15.61
C THR A 340 -5.59 -9.24 -14.61
N TRP A 341 -4.58 -8.74 -13.88
CA TRP A 341 -4.75 -7.67 -12.90
C TRP A 341 -5.04 -6.31 -13.52
N ARG A 342 -4.51 -6.02 -14.72
CA ARG A 342 -4.54 -4.67 -15.28
C ARG A 342 -4.91 -4.59 -16.76
N SER A 343 -4.75 -5.66 -17.54
CA SER A 343 -4.72 -5.54 -19.01
C SER A 343 -5.32 -6.73 -19.74
N PRO A 344 -6.65 -6.72 -19.95
CA PRO A 344 -7.33 -7.73 -20.77
C PRO A 344 -6.80 -7.83 -22.21
N ASN A 345 -6.25 -6.74 -22.76
CA ASN A 345 -5.66 -6.75 -24.11
C ASN A 345 -4.43 -7.66 -24.21
N VAL A 346 -3.62 -7.73 -23.15
CA VAL A 346 -2.48 -8.67 -23.10
C VAL A 346 -2.97 -10.11 -22.96
N VAL A 347 -4.05 -10.33 -22.20
CA VAL A 347 -4.71 -11.66 -22.11
C VAL A 347 -5.20 -12.11 -23.49
N GLU A 348 -5.91 -11.23 -24.20
CA GLU A 348 -6.38 -11.48 -25.57
C GLU A 348 -5.21 -11.78 -26.54
N TYR A 349 -4.13 -11.00 -26.43
CA TYR A 349 -2.92 -11.23 -27.21
C TYR A 349 -2.33 -12.62 -26.93
N PHE A 350 -2.14 -13.01 -25.67
CA PHE A 350 -1.63 -14.34 -25.32
C PHE A 350 -2.52 -15.46 -25.88
N ILE A 351 -3.85 -15.32 -25.79
CA ILE A 351 -4.79 -16.29 -26.38
C ILE A 351 -4.63 -16.35 -27.91
N SER A 352 -4.49 -15.21 -28.59
CA SER A 352 -4.27 -15.16 -30.05
C SER A 352 -2.97 -15.82 -30.50
N ARG A 353 -1.99 -15.93 -29.60
CA ARG A 353 -0.71 -16.62 -29.82
C ARG A 353 -0.72 -18.08 -29.36
N ASN A 354 -1.89 -18.64 -29.04
CA ASN A 354 -2.09 -20.00 -28.54
C ASN A 354 -1.28 -20.30 -27.25
N VAL A 355 -1.09 -19.31 -26.38
CA VAL A 355 -0.56 -19.56 -25.04
C VAL A 355 -1.55 -20.42 -24.26
N ASP A 356 -1.06 -21.48 -23.62
CA ASP A 356 -1.90 -22.33 -22.76
C ASP A 356 -2.41 -21.52 -21.56
N VAL A 357 -3.72 -21.33 -21.50
CA VAL A 357 -4.40 -20.59 -20.43
C VAL A 357 -4.43 -21.36 -19.11
N ASN A 358 -4.11 -22.66 -19.11
CA ASN A 358 -4.12 -23.53 -17.94
C ASN A 358 -2.76 -23.62 -17.23
N ILE A 359 -1.78 -22.80 -17.63
CA ILE A 359 -0.50 -22.72 -16.92
C ILE A 359 -0.76 -22.37 -15.46
N LEU A 360 -0.13 -23.14 -14.57
CA LEU A 360 -0.25 -22.96 -13.13
C LEU A 360 0.93 -22.15 -12.58
N ASP A 361 0.66 -21.30 -11.60
CA ASP A 361 1.70 -20.74 -10.74
C ASP A 361 2.19 -21.76 -9.70
N GLU A 362 3.14 -21.36 -8.84
CA GLU A 362 3.67 -22.20 -7.75
C GLU A 362 2.62 -22.60 -6.69
N ASN A 363 1.49 -21.89 -6.63
CA ASN A 363 0.38 -22.15 -5.73
C ASN A 363 -0.72 -22.98 -6.41
N TYR A 364 -0.45 -23.54 -7.59
CA TYR A 364 -1.42 -24.27 -8.40
C TYR A 364 -2.62 -23.41 -8.84
N LYS A 365 -2.49 -22.08 -8.81
CA LYS A 365 -3.50 -21.16 -9.32
C LYS A 365 -3.39 -21.06 -10.84
N THR A 366 -4.53 -20.79 -11.46
CA THR A 366 -4.62 -20.32 -12.85
C THR A 366 -4.83 -18.81 -12.88
N ALA A 367 -4.63 -18.21 -14.05
CA ALA A 367 -4.91 -16.78 -14.27
C ALA A 367 -6.37 -16.40 -13.94
N LEU A 368 -7.31 -17.35 -13.98
CA LEU A 368 -8.70 -17.12 -13.57
C LEU A 368 -8.83 -16.78 -12.08
N HIS A 369 -7.98 -17.33 -11.21
CA HIS A 369 -7.99 -16.99 -9.79
C HIS A 369 -7.71 -15.50 -9.58
N ASN A 370 -6.68 -14.98 -10.25
CA ASN A 370 -6.30 -13.56 -10.20
C ASN A 370 -7.38 -12.67 -10.85
N ALA A 371 -7.92 -13.10 -12.00
CA ALA A 371 -8.98 -12.36 -12.69
C ALA A 371 -10.25 -12.22 -11.81
N MET A 372 -10.63 -13.27 -11.07
CA MET A 372 -11.76 -13.25 -10.13
C MET A 372 -11.47 -12.38 -8.90
N GLN A 373 -10.22 -12.30 -8.45
CA GLN A 373 -9.82 -11.43 -7.34
C GLN A 373 -9.87 -9.95 -7.73
N GLY A 374 -9.37 -9.61 -8.93
CA GLY A 374 -9.30 -8.25 -9.46
C GLY A 374 -10.56 -7.73 -10.15
N ASP A 375 -11.62 -8.54 -10.27
CA ASP A 375 -12.90 -8.20 -10.95
C ASP A 375 -12.73 -7.84 -12.44
N SER A 376 -11.79 -8.51 -13.10
CA SER A 376 -11.47 -8.26 -14.51
C SER A 376 -12.45 -9.01 -15.43
N ILE A 377 -13.69 -8.53 -15.53
CA ILE A 377 -14.80 -9.18 -16.29
C ILE A 377 -14.37 -9.59 -17.71
N ARG A 378 -13.67 -8.71 -18.43
CA ARG A 378 -13.18 -9.03 -19.79
C ARG A 378 -12.14 -10.16 -19.79
N SER A 379 -11.21 -10.16 -18.84
CA SER A 379 -10.22 -11.24 -18.73
C SER A 379 -10.88 -12.57 -18.35
N ILE A 380 -11.85 -12.56 -17.44
CA ILE A 380 -12.64 -13.75 -17.08
C ILE A 380 -13.30 -14.33 -18.33
N LYS A 381 -13.98 -13.48 -19.11
CA LYS A 381 -14.64 -13.90 -20.35
C LYS A 381 -13.66 -14.51 -21.34
N LEU A 382 -12.57 -13.79 -21.64
CA LEU A 382 -11.54 -14.23 -22.58
C LEU A 382 -10.94 -15.60 -22.18
N LEU A 383 -10.58 -15.77 -20.90
CA LEU A 383 -10.01 -17.01 -20.41
C LEU A 383 -11.01 -18.18 -20.48
N CYS A 384 -12.28 -17.93 -20.14
CA CYS A 384 -13.33 -18.95 -20.21
C CYS A 384 -13.67 -19.34 -21.65
N ASP A 385 -13.75 -18.37 -22.56
CA ASP A 385 -13.92 -18.60 -24.00
C ASP A 385 -12.74 -19.43 -24.56
N ALA A 386 -11.52 -19.20 -24.05
CA ALA A 386 -10.31 -19.98 -24.33
C ALA A 386 -10.21 -21.32 -23.57
N LYS A 387 -11.30 -21.80 -22.94
CA LYS A 387 -11.41 -23.12 -22.28
C LYS A 387 -10.44 -23.31 -21.10
N ILE A 388 -10.20 -22.27 -20.31
CA ILE A 388 -9.52 -22.41 -19.02
C ILE A 388 -10.29 -23.35 -18.07
N ASN A 389 -9.56 -24.11 -17.25
CA ASN A 389 -10.14 -24.95 -16.22
C ASN A 389 -10.75 -24.10 -15.09
N VAL A 390 -12.06 -23.87 -15.17
CA VAL A 390 -12.84 -23.11 -14.17
C VAL A 390 -12.87 -23.76 -12.78
N ASN A 391 -12.52 -25.06 -12.70
CA ASN A 391 -12.55 -25.87 -11.49
C ASN A 391 -11.16 -26.17 -10.93
N GLN A 392 -10.10 -25.55 -11.46
CA GLN A 392 -8.75 -25.74 -10.93
C GLN A 392 -8.70 -25.35 -9.45
N LYS A 393 -8.11 -26.22 -8.63
CA LYS A 393 -7.86 -25.99 -7.21
C LYS A 393 -6.43 -25.48 -7.02
N ASP A 394 -6.27 -24.46 -6.19
CA ASP A 394 -4.97 -24.01 -5.71
C ASP A 394 -4.42 -24.95 -4.60
N LYS A 395 -3.27 -24.60 -4.02
CA LYS A 395 -2.64 -25.33 -2.91
C LYS A 395 -3.52 -25.46 -1.65
N ASN A 396 -4.45 -24.51 -1.46
CA ASN A 396 -5.40 -24.48 -0.35
C ASN A 396 -6.71 -25.20 -0.68
N GLY A 397 -6.81 -25.75 -1.90
CA GLY A 397 -8.00 -26.38 -2.42
C GLY A 397 -9.08 -25.39 -2.90
N MET A 398 -8.79 -24.09 -2.92
CA MET A 398 -9.72 -23.08 -3.38
C MET A 398 -9.77 -23.04 -4.90
N THR A 399 -10.95 -22.78 -5.46
CA THR A 399 -11.14 -22.49 -6.89
C THR A 399 -11.32 -20.99 -7.11
N ALA A 400 -11.25 -20.54 -8.37
CA ALA A 400 -11.50 -19.14 -8.70
C ALA A 400 -12.89 -18.63 -8.25
N LEU A 401 -13.90 -19.51 -8.20
CA LEU A 401 -15.22 -19.18 -7.65
C LEU A 401 -15.15 -18.84 -6.15
N HIS A 402 -14.36 -19.57 -5.36
CA HIS A 402 -14.18 -19.27 -3.94
C HIS A 402 -13.61 -17.86 -3.73
N TYR A 403 -12.61 -17.49 -4.53
CA TYR A 403 -12.03 -16.13 -4.52
C TYR A 403 -13.07 -15.06 -4.89
N GLY A 404 -13.83 -15.28 -5.96
CA GLY A 404 -14.89 -14.37 -6.38
C GLY A 404 -15.95 -14.14 -5.30
N VAL A 405 -16.42 -15.22 -4.66
CA VAL A 405 -17.41 -15.17 -3.58
C VAL A 405 -16.85 -14.48 -2.34
N LYS A 406 -15.62 -14.84 -1.91
CA LYS A 406 -14.98 -14.20 -0.74
C LYS A 406 -14.82 -12.69 -0.92
N ARG A 407 -14.55 -12.23 -2.16
CA ARG A 407 -14.41 -10.81 -2.51
C ARG A 407 -15.73 -10.12 -2.88
N GLY A 408 -16.86 -10.83 -2.88
CA GLY A 408 -18.17 -10.27 -3.20
C GLY A 408 -18.33 -9.77 -4.64
N LYS A 409 -17.58 -10.33 -5.60
CA LYS A 409 -17.56 -9.88 -7.00
C LYS A 409 -18.77 -10.41 -7.77
N VAL A 410 -19.95 -9.84 -7.50
CA VAL A 410 -21.25 -10.35 -7.98
C VAL A 410 -21.28 -10.54 -9.51
N ASP A 411 -20.81 -9.56 -10.29
CA ASP A 411 -20.89 -9.64 -11.75
C ASP A 411 -19.87 -10.62 -12.34
N ALA A 412 -18.66 -10.71 -11.75
CA ALA A 412 -17.70 -11.75 -12.09
C ALA A 412 -18.25 -13.16 -11.79
N ILE A 413 -18.94 -13.34 -10.66
CA ILE A 413 -19.57 -14.61 -10.30
C ILE A 413 -20.68 -14.95 -11.30
N LYS A 414 -21.56 -14.00 -11.65
CA LYS A 414 -22.60 -14.22 -12.66
C LYS A 414 -22.00 -14.69 -13.98
N LEU A 415 -20.98 -13.99 -14.48
CA LEU A 415 -20.29 -14.37 -15.70
C LEU A 415 -19.67 -15.76 -15.60
N LEU A 416 -18.99 -16.08 -14.50
CA LEU A 416 -18.36 -17.39 -14.33
C LEU A 416 -19.41 -18.51 -14.32
N LEU A 417 -20.59 -18.29 -13.73
CA LEU A 417 -21.69 -19.27 -13.70
C LEU A 417 -22.21 -19.62 -15.10
N ASP A 418 -22.14 -18.71 -16.07
CA ASP A 418 -22.49 -19.01 -17.48
C ASP A 418 -21.59 -20.10 -18.09
N TYR A 419 -20.41 -20.35 -17.51
CA TYR A 419 -19.49 -21.41 -17.91
C TYR A 419 -19.59 -22.68 -17.05
N ASN A 420 -20.65 -22.81 -16.24
CA ASN A 420 -21.00 -24.01 -15.46
C ASN A 420 -19.86 -24.57 -14.56
N PRO A 421 -19.27 -23.77 -13.65
CA PRO A 421 -18.31 -24.26 -12.66
C PRO A 421 -19.00 -25.23 -11.69
N ASP A 422 -18.24 -26.18 -11.12
CA ASP A 422 -18.77 -27.02 -10.05
C ASP A 422 -18.82 -26.22 -8.74
N LEU A 423 -20.04 -25.94 -8.29
CA LEU A 423 -20.33 -25.13 -7.10
C LEU A 423 -20.02 -25.86 -5.78
N ASN A 424 -19.72 -27.16 -5.83
CA ASN A 424 -19.62 -28.03 -4.67
C ASN A 424 -18.20 -28.47 -4.37
N ILE A 425 -17.21 -27.97 -5.10
CA ILE A 425 -15.80 -28.19 -4.79
C ILE A 425 -15.52 -27.61 -3.41
N VAL A 426 -14.81 -28.38 -2.58
CA VAL A 426 -14.40 -27.97 -1.25
C VAL A 426 -12.90 -27.64 -1.19
N ASP A 427 -12.58 -26.58 -0.44
CA ASP A 427 -11.21 -26.25 -0.04
C ASP A 427 -10.65 -27.26 1.00
N ASN A 428 -9.42 -27.04 1.44
CA ASN A 428 -8.78 -27.89 2.46
C ASN A 428 -9.46 -27.80 3.85
N SER A 429 -10.36 -26.83 4.05
CA SER A 429 -11.20 -26.70 5.23
C SER A 429 -12.56 -27.37 5.06
N GLY A 430 -12.82 -28.04 3.92
CA GLY A 430 -14.11 -28.66 3.62
C GLY A 430 -15.20 -27.66 3.22
N ARG A 431 -14.84 -26.40 2.91
CA ARG A 431 -15.78 -25.32 2.61
C ARG A 431 -16.01 -25.19 1.12
N THR A 432 -17.27 -25.10 0.71
CA THR A 432 -17.68 -24.76 -0.66
C THR A 432 -17.80 -23.25 -0.85
N ALA A 433 -17.99 -22.80 -2.09
CA ALA A 433 -18.32 -21.40 -2.40
C ALA A 433 -19.52 -20.89 -1.58
N LEU A 434 -20.54 -21.73 -1.34
CA LEU A 434 -21.70 -21.35 -0.54
C LEU A 434 -21.38 -21.15 0.95
N HIS A 435 -20.39 -21.88 1.49
CA HIS A 435 -19.88 -21.60 2.85
C HIS A 435 -19.27 -20.21 2.92
N TYR A 436 -18.50 -19.78 1.92
CA TYR A 436 -17.94 -18.42 1.90
C TYR A 436 -19.03 -17.36 1.75
N ALA A 437 -20.08 -17.61 0.96
CA ALA A 437 -21.22 -16.68 0.86
C ALA A 437 -21.93 -16.52 2.21
N ALA A 438 -22.04 -17.61 2.99
CA ALA A 438 -22.54 -17.58 4.36
C ALA A 438 -21.63 -16.82 5.34
N ILE A 439 -20.31 -16.97 5.21
CA ILE A 439 -19.31 -16.25 6.03
C ILE A 439 -19.33 -14.74 5.72
N THR A 440 -19.36 -14.36 4.45
CA THR A 440 -19.29 -12.94 4.03
C THR A 440 -20.64 -12.23 4.13
N GLY A 441 -21.73 -12.96 4.31
CA GLY A 441 -23.07 -12.40 4.48
C GLY A 441 -23.68 -11.86 3.19
N ASN A 442 -23.17 -12.25 2.03
CA ASN A 442 -23.66 -11.77 0.74
C ASN A 442 -24.92 -12.55 0.32
N THR A 443 -26.09 -11.96 0.57
CA THR A 443 -27.41 -12.51 0.23
C THR A 443 -27.56 -12.73 -1.27
N ASN A 444 -27.21 -11.74 -2.08
CA ASN A 444 -27.28 -11.81 -3.54
C ASN A 444 -26.45 -12.99 -4.11
N VAL A 445 -25.22 -13.17 -3.64
CA VAL A 445 -24.36 -14.28 -4.07
C VAL A 445 -24.91 -15.62 -3.58
N SER A 446 -25.44 -15.68 -2.36
CA SER A 446 -26.06 -16.90 -1.82
C SER A 446 -27.26 -17.34 -2.66
N GLU A 447 -28.16 -16.41 -2.98
CA GLU A 447 -29.32 -16.69 -3.86
C GLU A 447 -28.87 -17.12 -5.26
N LEU A 448 -27.86 -16.46 -5.82
CA LEU A 448 -27.32 -16.77 -7.13
C LEU A 448 -26.75 -18.19 -7.19
N LEU A 449 -25.96 -18.60 -6.19
CA LEU A 449 -25.42 -19.96 -6.08
C LEU A 449 -26.54 -21.00 -5.91
N LEU A 450 -27.52 -20.73 -5.05
CA LEU A 450 -28.66 -21.64 -4.82
C LEU A 450 -29.54 -21.79 -6.07
N LYS A 451 -29.77 -20.71 -6.81
CA LYS A 451 -30.51 -20.74 -8.09
C LYS A 451 -29.80 -21.59 -9.14
N ASN A 452 -28.48 -21.68 -9.07
CA ASN A 452 -27.64 -22.53 -9.93
C ASN A 452 -27.36 -23.91 -9.30
N ASN A 453 -28.22 -24.38 -8.39
CA ASN A 453 -28.18 -25.72 -7.80
C ASN A 453 -26.94 -26.03 -6.95
N ALA A 454 -26.37 -25.03 -6.26
CA ALA A 454 -25.39 -25.29 -5.21
C ALA A 454 -26.00 -26.21 -4.14
N LYS A 455 -25.27 -27.27 -3.76
CA LYS A 455 -25.70 -28.17 -2.69
C LYS A 455 -25.59 -27.46 -1.35
N ILE A 456 -26.56 -27.74 -0.49
CA ILE A 456 -26.66 -27.24 0.88
C ILE A 456 -26.45 -28.37 1.87
N ASN A 457 -26.13 -28.04 3.12
CA ASN A 457 -25.85 -28.98 4.21
C ASN A 457 -24.57 -29.79 4.02
N ILE A 458 -23.64 -29.30 3.19
CA ILE A 458 -22.27 -29.83 3.18
C ILE A 458 -21.62 -29.42 4.50
N LYS A 459 -20.79 -30.30 5.07
CA LYS A 459 -20.11 -30.04 6.34
C LYS A 459 -18.65 -29.68 6.07
N ASP A 460 -18.20 -28.59 6.67
CA ASP A 460 -16.78 -28.26 6.75
C ASP A 460 -16.04 -29.26 7.67
N THR A 461 -14.71 -29.17 7.75
CA THR A 461 -13.89 -30.05 8.59
C THR A 461 -14.16 -29.92 10.09
N LYS A 462 -14.83 -28.84 10.52
CA LYS A 462 -15.31 -28.62 11.89
C LYS A 462 -16.76 -29.08 12.09
N GLY A 463 -17.38 -29.66 11.06
CA GLY A 463 -18.74 -30.17 11.08
C GLY A 463 -19.83 -29.11 10.89
N ASN A 464 -19.47 -27.87 10.55
CA ASN A 464 -20.43 -26.78 10.36
C ASN A 464 -21.05 -26.84 8.97
N THR A 465 -22.34 -26.53 8.89
CA THR A 465 -23.05 -26.24 7.64
C THR A 465 -22.95 -24.76 7.28
N GLU A 466 -23.46 -24.40 6.11
CA GLU A 466 -23.57 -23.01 5.67
C GLU A 466 -24.50 -22.19 6.60
N VAL A 467 -25.56 -22.80 7.15
CA VAL A 467 -26.44 -22.14 8.13
C VAL A 467 -25.71 -21.87 9.44
N ASP A 468 -24.91 -22.83 9.91
CA ASP A 468 -24.12 -22.68 11.14
C ASP A 468 -23.12 -21.53 11.02
N LEU A 469 -22.44 -21.42 9.88
CA LEU A 469 -21.52 -20.31 9.61
C LEU A 469 -22.25 -18.97 9.48
N ALA A 470 -23.36 -18.91 8.73
CA ALA A 470 -24.14 -17.67 8.62
C ALA A 470 -24.57 -17.16 10.01
N ASN A 471 -25.04 -18.04 10.88
CA ASN A 471 -25.38 -17.70 12.26
C ASN A 471 -24.15 -17.28 13.09
N TYR A 472 -23.02 -17.98 12.94
CA TYR A 472 -21.78 -17.64 13.64
C TYR A 472 -21.27 -16.23 13.33
N TYR A 473 -21.33 -15.81 12.06
CA TYR A 473 -20.91 -14.47 11.64
C TYR A 473 -22.03 -13.42 11.75
N GLY A 474 -23.23 -13.78 12.25
CA GLY A 474 -24.33 -12.84 12.43
C GLY A 474 -25.06 -12.46 11.12
N ASN A 475 -24.90 -13.23 10.05
CA ASN A 475 -25.45 -12.98 8.73
C ASN A 475 -26.87 -13.56 8.60
N SER A 476 -27.81 -12.99 9.35
CA SER A 476 -29.20 -13.47 9.47
C SER A 476 -29.95 -13.55 8.15
N GLY A 477 -29.70 -12.62 7.22
CA GLY A 477 -30.28 -12.63 5.88
C GLY A 477 -29.92 -13.91 5.10
N VAL A 478 -28.63 -14.27 5.08
CA VAL A 478 -28.15 -15.49 4.42
C VAL A 478 -28.68 -16.74 5.13
N ALA A 479 -28.67 -16.76 6.47
CA ALA A 479 -29.23 -17.88 7.23
C ALA A 479 -30.71 -18.13 6.90
N THR A 480 -31.50 -17.06 6.80
CA THR A 480 -32.93 -17.12 6.42
C THR A 480 -33.12 -17.70 5.03
N ILE A 481 -32.34 -17.23 4.05
CA ILE A 481 -32.37 -17.75 2.67
C ILE A 481 -32.02 -19.24 2.65
N LEU A 482 -30.94 -19.65 3.32
CA LEU A 482 -30.51 -21.05 3.37
C LEU A 482 -31.57 -21.95 4.01
N ILE A 483 -32.15 -21.55 5.15
CA ILE A 483 -33.21 -22.30 5.84
C ILE A 483 -34.44 -22.43 4.93
N SER A 484 -34.84 -21.36 4.23
CA SER A 484 -35.98 -21.40 3.29
C SER A 484 -35.78 -22.41 2.14
N LYS A 485 -34.54 -22.76 1.83
CA LYS A 485 -34.16 -23.76 0.82
C LYS A 485 -33.86 -25.14 1.40
N GLY A 486 -34.11 -25.38 2.70
CA GLY A 486 -33.90 -26.66 3.36
C GLY A 486 -32.54 -26.80 4.06
N GLY A 487 -31.85 -25.68 4.29
CA GLY A 487 -30.62 -25.63 5.10
C GLY A 487 -30.91 -25.96 6.56
N LYS A 488 -30.00 -26.69 7.19
CA LYS A 488 -30.11 -27.17 8.57
C LYS A 488 -28.96 -26.61 9.38
N SER A 489 -29.27 -26.01 10.53
CA SER A 489 -28.25 -25.77 11.56
C SER A 489 -28.02 -27.06 12.33
N LEU A 490 -26.77 -27.51 12.38
CA LEU A 490 -26.37 -28.75 13.04
C LEU A 490 -25.54 -28.49 14.29
N ASN A 491 -24.89 -27.33 14.37
CA ASN A 491 -24.08 -26.93 15.49
C ASN A 491 -24.65 -25.68 16.14
N LYS A 492 -24.71 -25.67 17.47
CA LYS A 492 -25.04 -24.46 18.21
C LYS A 492 -23.82 -23.56 18.29
N THR A 493 -23.96 -22.35 17.78
CA THR A 493 -22.99 -21.26 17.93
C THR A 493 -22.83 -20.92 19.42
N LYS A 494 -21.60 -20.84 19.93
CA LYS A 494 -21.36 -20.26 21.25
C LYS A 494 -21.52 -18.75 21.15
N ASP A 495 -22.38 -18.17 21.97
CA ASP A 495 -22.52 -16.71 22.07
C ASP A 495 -21.38 -16.13 22.91
N LEU A 496 -20.23 -15.91 22.26
CA LEU A 496 -19.08 -15.26 22.88
C LEU A 496 -19.25 -13.74 22.96
N LYS A 497 -20.07 -13.15 22.11
CA LYS A 497 -20.32 -11.70 22.09
C LYS A 497 -20.98 -11.24 23.38
N ASN A 498 -22.05 -11.91 23.80
CA ASN A 498 -22.79 -11.54 25.01
C ASN A 498 -22.31 -12.29 26.26
N LYS A 499 -21.22 -13.07 26.17
CA LYS A 499 -20.63 -13.74 27.33
C LYS A 499 -20.22 -12.70 28.38
N GLU A 500 -20.64 -12.95 29.62
CA GLU A 500 -20.10 -12.30 30.81
C GLU A 500 -18.70 -12.85 31.08
N LEU A 501 -17.74 -11.94 31.30
CA LEU A 501 -16.32 -12.23 31.45
C LEU A 501 -15.87 -11.95 32.88
N ALA A 502 -15.06 -12.84 33.44
CA ALA A 502 -14.36 -12.58 34.70
C ALA A 502 -13.09 -11.74 34.48
N LEU A 503 -12.47 -11.26 35.57
CA LEU A 503 -11.14 -10.66 35.50
C LEU A 503 -10.15 -11.70 34.95
N GLY A 504 -9.28 -11.29 34.02
CA GLY A 504 -8.36 -12.19 33.32
C GLY A 504 -8.98 -12.99 32.16
N GLU A 505 -10.24 -12.76 31.82
CA GLU A 505 -10.88 -13.33 30.62
C GLU A 505 -11.02 -12.29 29.51
N SER A 506 -10.91 -12.74 28.26
CA SER A 506 -11.21 -11.90 27.10
C SER A 506 -11.77 -12.68 25.92
N VAL A 507 -12.49 -11.96 25.05
CA VAL A 507 -12.85 -12.42 23.71
C VAL A 507 -12.17 -11.49 22.72
N ILE A 508 -11.49 -12.08 21.73
CA ILE A 508 -10.66 -11.38 20.76
C ILE A 508 -11.26 -11.60 19.38
N TRP A 509 -11.66 -10.53 18.69
CA TRP A 509 -12.16 -10.58 17.30
C TRP A 509 -11.09 -10.04 16.36
N TYR A 510 -10.89 -10.76 15.26
CA TYR A 510 -10.15 -10.24 14.12
C TYR A 510 -11.04 -9.32 13.27
N LEU A 511 -10.59 -8.09 13.01
CA LEU A 511 -11.37 -7.09 12.28
C LEU A 511 -10.96 -7.01 10.80
N ASP A 512 -9.67 -7.02 10.50
CA ASP A 512 -8.99 -7.26 9.21
C ASP A 512 -7.52 -6.89 9.35
N HIS A 513 -6.67 -7.15 8.34
CA HIS A 513 -5.32 -6.60 8.22
C HIS A 513 -4.55 -6.58 9.56
N SER A 514 -4.44 -5.42 10.21
CA SER A 514 -3.84 -5.21 11.53
C SER A 514 -4.84 -5.11 12.71
N GLY A 515 -6.12 -4.95 12.43
CA GLY A 515 -7.14 -4.59 13.40
C GLY A 515 -7.71 -5.74 14.22
N TYR A 516 -7.86 -5.49 15.52
CA TYR A 516 -8.43 -6.41 16.50
C TYR A 516 -9.33 -5.70 17.50
N ALA A 517 -10.44 -6.33 17.88
CA ALA A 517 -11.26 -5.92 19.01
C ALA A 517 -11.10 -6.91 20.17
N ILE A 518 -10.91 -6.41 21.40
CA ILE A 518 -10.71 -7.23 22.59
C ILE A 518 -11.70 -6.80 23.66
N LYS A 519 -12.69 -7.65 23.93
CA LYS A 519 -13.63 -7.46 25.05
C LYS A 519 -13.04 -8.11 26.30
N THR A 520 -12.93 -7.34 27.36
CA THR A 520 -12.60 -7.82 28.71
C THR A 520 -13.83 -7.67 29.62
N LYS A 521 -13.67 -7.88 30.94
CA LYS A 521 -14.77 -7.77 31.90
C LYS A 521 -15.56 -6.47 31.80
N ASN A 522 -14.87 -5.32 31.74
CA ASN A 522 -15.49 -4.00 31.81
C ASN A 522 -15.20 -3.12 30.58
N ASN A 523 -14.34 -3.57 29.65
CA ASN A 523 -13.84 -2.75 28.56
C ASN A 523 -13.93 -3.44 27.21
N LEU A 524 -14.00 -2.63 26.15
CA LEU A 524 -13.78 -3.02 24.77
C LEU A 524 -12.60 -2.21 24.21
N LEU A 525 -11.52 -2.89 23.88
CA LEU A 525 -10.37 -2.27 23.23
C LEU A 525 -10.45 -2.50 21.72
N ILE A 526 -10.19 -1.48 20.92
CA ILE A 526 -10.18 -1.57 19.45
C ILE A 526 -8.82 -1.08 18.97
N PHE A 527 -8.04 -1.96 18.34
CA PHE A 527 -6.74 -1.64 17.75
C PHE A 527 -6.87 -1.57 16.23
N ASP A 528 -6.28 -0.55 15.62
CA ASP A 528 -6.06 -0.39 14.18
C ASP A 528 -7.26 -0.78 13.29
N TYR A 529 -8.43 -0.17 13.54
CA TYR A 529 -9.64 -0.48 12.79
C TYR A 529 -9.68 0.21 11.41
N TRP A 530 -9.55 -0.59 10.36
CA TRP A 530 -9.71 -0.16 8.97
C TRP A 530 -10.98 -0.71 8.31
N GLU A 531 -11.83 0.22 7.86
CA GLU A 531 -13.10 -0.05 7.22
C GLU A 531 -12.93 -0.25 5.72
N ARG A 532 -12.91 -1.51 5.29
CA ARG A 532 -12.81 -1.86 3.87
C ARG A 532 -14.18 -1.78 3.21
N GLN A 533 -14.25 -1.02 2.12
CA GLN A 533 -15.46 -0.89 1.32
C GLN A 533 -15.60 -2.01 0.28
N PRO A 534 -16.83 -2.42 -0.09
CA PRO A 534 -18.10 -1.94 0.45
C PRO A 534 -18.42 -2.53 1.84
N LEU A 535 -19.07 -1.74 2.69
CA LEU A 535 -19.60 -2.21 3.97
C LEU A 535 -20.66 -3.33 3.79
N PRO A 536 -20.70 -4.33 4.68
CA PRO A 536 -21.79 -5.29 4.72
C PRO A 536 -23.08 -4.63 5.19
N GLU A 537 -24.22 -5.15 4.72
CA GLU A 537 -25.56 -4.66 5.07
C GLU A 537 -25.82 -4.67 6.59
N ASN A 538 -25.26 -5.65 7.31
CA ASN A 538 -25.37 -5.80 8.76
C ASN A 538 -23.98 -5.91 9.43
N GLY A 539 -23.13 -4.90 9.24
CA GLY A 539 -21.82 -4.83 9.91
C GLY A 539 -21.96 -4.92 11.43
N CYS A 540 -21.22 -5.85 12.06
CA CYS A 540 -21.19 -6.05 13.50
C CYS A 540 -19.92 -6.81 13.92
N LEU A 541 -19.66 -6.89 15.23
CA LEU A 541 -18.45 -7.56 15.74
C LEU A 541 -18.32 -9.00 15.24
N ASN A 542 -19.43 -9.71 15.08
CA ASN A 542 -19.44 -11.11 14.63
C ASN A 542 -18.96 -11.29 13.19
N ASN A 543 -19.01 -10.28 12.33
CA ASN A 543 -18.43 -10.31 10.98
C ASN A 543 -17.19 -9.40 10.83
N GLY A 544 -16.62 -8.96 11.96
CA GLY A 544 -15.37 -8.18 12.01
C GLY A 544 -15.53 -6.70 11.67
N TYR A 545 -16.75 -6.17 11.70
CA TYR A 545 -17.02 -4.73 11.56
C TYR A 545 -17.45 -4.14 12.90
N ILE A 546 -17.32 -2.82 13.05
CA ILE A 546 -17.77 -2.14 14.26
C ILE A 546 -19.04 -1.36 13.97
N ASN A 547 -20.13 -1.72 14.64
CA ASN A 547 -21.34 -0.92 14.70
C ASN A 547 -21.36 -0.15 16.03
N PRO A 548 -21.25 1.19 16.04
CA PRO A 548 -21.24 1.97 17.28
C PRO A 548 -22.47 1.75 18.16
N GLU A 549 -23.64 1.48 17.57
CA GLU A 549 -24.86 1.20 18.33
C GLU A 549 -24.77 -0.10 19.14
N GLU A 550 -23.98 -1.08 18.69
CA GLU A 550 -23.75 -2.36 19.36
C GLU A 550 -22.92 -2.21 20.64
N ILE A 551 -22.09 -1.15 20.70
CA ILE A 551 -21.07 -0.95 21.74
C ILE A 551 -21.24 0.36 22.50
N LYS A 552 -22.34 1.10 22.28
CA LYS A 552 -22.58 2.45 22.84
C LYS A 552 -22.58 2.53 24.36
N ASP A 553 -22.96 1.43 25.00
CA ASP A 553 -23.05 1.30 26.46
C ASP A 553 -21.79 0.67 27.08
N MET A 554 -20.78 0.35 26.27
CA MET A 554 -19.50 -0.21 26.74
C MET A 554 -18.48 0.90 27.04
N ASN A 555 -17.48 0.59 27.88
CA ASN A 555 -16.30 1.44 28.01
C ASN A 555 -15.33 1.09 26.89
N VAL A 556 -15.23 1.98 25.89
CA VAL A 556 -14.46 1.74 24.66
C VAL A 556 -13.15 2.53 24.71
N THR A 557 -12.04 1.87 24.38
CA THR A 557 -10.76 2.56 24.15
C THR A 557 -10.25 2.19 22.77
N VAL A 558 -10.10 3.20 21.92
CA VAL A 558 -9.63 3.05 20.53
C VAL A 558 -8.16 3.40 20.45
N PHE A 559 -7.37 2.50 19.86
CA PHE A 559 -5.95 2.65 19.62
C PHE A 559 -5.71 2.75 18.11
N ALA A 560 -5.05 3.82 17.67
CA ALA A 560 -4.54 3.94 16.31
C ALA A 560 -3.02 4.09 16.38
N SER A 561 -2.30 3.08 15.89
CA SER A 561 -0.86 2.99 16.08
C SER A 561 -0.07 3.97 15.22
N HIS A 562 -0.50 4.26 13.99
CA HIS A 562 0.24 5.11 13.05
C HIS A 562 -0.64 5.71 11.93
N THR A 563 -0.04 6.57 11.08
CA THR A 563 -0.75 7.47 10.15
C THR A 563 -1.10 6.88 8.78
N HIS A 564 -0.78 5.62 8.50
CA HIS A 564 -1.05 5.04 7.18
C HIS A 564 -2.57 4.83 6.94
N MET A 565 -3.01 5.03 5.70
CA MET A 565 -4.43 5.01 5.32
C MET A 565 -5.10 3.63 5.43
N ASP A 566 -4.32 2.56 5.63
CA ASP A 566 -4.73 1.17 5.78
C ASP A 566 -4.78 0.70 7.25
N HIS A 567 -4.47 1.58 8.22
CA HIS A 567 -4.43 1.23 9.65
C HIS A 567 -5.56 1.78 10.48
N PHE A 568 -6.17 2.87 10.06
CA PHE A 568 -7.39 3.33 10.67
C PHE A 568 -8.25 4.09 9.67
N SER A 569 -9.56 4.02 9.87
CA SER A 569 -10.53 4.83 9.12
C SER A 569 -10.95 6.05 9.93
N GLN A 570 -11.08 7.21 9.27
CA GLN A 570 -11.52 8.46 9.90
C GLN A 570 -12.86 8.35 10.64
N VAL A 571 -13.72 7.40 10.22
CA VAL A 571 -15.02 7.09 10.83
C VAL A 571 -14.92 6.75 12.33
N ILE A 572 -13.76 6.28 12.83
CA ILE A 572 -13.62 5.97 14.26
C ILE A 572 -13.83 7.20 15.14
N PHE A 573 -13.52 8.39 14.63
CA PHE A 573 -13.67 9.63 15.40
C PHE A 573 -15.14 10.08 15.52
N ASP A 574 -15.97 9.70 14.54
CA ASP A 574 -17.42 9.95 14.59
C ASP A 574 -18.11 9.16 15.71
N TRP A 575 -17.46 8.10 16.21
CA TRP A 575 -18.01 7.27 17.29
C TRP A 575 -18.14 8.03 18.61
N LYS A 576 -17.39 9.12 18.82
CA LYS A 576 -17.55 10.02 19.99
C LYS A 576 -18.97 10.57 20.10
N ASN A 577 -19.69 10.70 18.98
CA ASN A 577 -21.06 11.20 18.95
C ASN A 577 -22.10 10.12 19.28
N LYS A 578 -21.71 8.84 19.34
CA LYS A 578 -22.63 7.69 19.51
C LYS A 578 -22.32 6.86 20.76
N ILE A 579 -21.06 6.79 21.16
CA ILE A 579 -20.58 5.98 22.29
C ILE A 579 -20.34 6.90 23.48
N LYS A 580 -21.00 6.60 24.60
CA LYS A 580 -20.99 7.47 25.77
C LYS A 580 -19.62 7.53 26.45
N ASN A 581 -18.97 6.39 26.60
CA ASN A 581 -17.70 6.24 27.30
C ASN A 581 -16.63 5.77 26.31
N ILE A 582 -16.09 6.70 25.53
CA ILE A 582 -15.03 6.41 24.55
C ILE A 582 -13.77 7.24 24.81
N ASN A 583 -12.62 6.57 24.81
CA ASN A 583 -11.31 7.18 24.87
C ASN A 583 -10.50 6.86 23.60
N TYR A 584 -9.61 7.77 23.22
CA TYR A 584 -8.72 7.59 22.08
C TYR A 584 -7.26 7.65 22.54
N VAL A 585 -6.45 6.72 22.04
CA VAL A 585 -5.00 6.68 22.22
C VAL A 585 -4.37 6.63 20.83
N LEU A 586 -3.65 7.68 20.45
CA LEU A 586 -3.01 7.75 19.14
C LEU A 586 -1.50 7.63 19.32
N GLY A 587 -0.85 6.83 18.46
CA GLY A 587 0.60 6.70 18.40
C GLY A 587 1.29 7.83 17.62
N PHE A 588 0.52 8.84 17.20
CA PHE A 588 0.96 9.97 16.39
C PHE A 588 0.15 11.22 16.75
N GLU A 589 0.69 12.39 16.43
CA GLU A 589 -0.07 13.64 16.50
C GLU A 589 -1.05 13.72 15.33
N HIS A 590 -2.34 13.85 15.64
CA HIS A 590 -3.41 14.00 14.65
C HIS A 590 -4.10 15.35 14.82
N ASN A 591 -4.36 16.03 13.70
CA ASN A 591 -5.12 17.26 13.68
C ASN A 591 -6.63 16.92 13.57
N THR A 592 -7.27 16.73 14.71
CA THR A 592 -8.69 16.39 14.85
C THR A 592 -9.31 17.17 16.01
N ASP A 593 -10.62 17.39 15.95
CA ASP A 593 -11.38 18.10 16.98
C ASP A 593 -11.70 17.22 18.21
N ILE A 594 -11.26 15.95 18.22
CA ILE A 594 -11.47 15.03 19.34
C ILE A 594 -10.30 15.08 20.34
N ASP A 595 -10.63 14.97 21.63
CA ASP A 595 -9.63 14.69 22.67
C ASP A 595 -9.06 13.28 22.53
N TYR A 596 -7.73 13.18 22.52
CA TYR A 596 -7.01 11.91 22.53
C TYR A 596 -5.77 11.98 23.43
N ALA A 597 -5.32 10.82 23.88
CA ALA A 597 -4.06 10.67 24.60
C ALA A 597 -2.93 10.35 23.61
N PHE A 598 -1.91 11.20 23.60
CA PHE A 598 -0.60 10.92 23.01
C PHE A 598 0.41 10.76 24.15
N ILE A 599 0.98 9.57 24.28
CA ILE A 599 1.88 9.21 25.39
C ILE A 599 3.27 8.97 24.80
N PRO A 600 4.35 9.58 25.33
CA PRO A 600 5.69 9.29 24.87
C PRO A 600 6.06 7.80 25.07
N ALA A 601 6.90 7.26 24.18
CA ALA A 601 7.34 5.88 24.28
C ALA A 601 8.05 5.60 25.62
N ARG A 602 7.78 4.42 26.19
CA ARG A 602 8.27 3.96 27.51
C ARG A 602 7.71 4.72 28.72
N GLU A 603 6.80 5.67 28.52
CA GLU A 603 5.99 6.23 29.60
C GLU A 603 4.72 5.42 29.81
N THR A 604 4.29 5.29 31.06
CA THR A 604 3.04 4.62 31.43
C THR A 604 2.02 5.65 31.91
N LYS A 605 0.83 5.67 31.32
CA LYS A 605 -0.29 6.52 31.79
C LYS A 605 -1.61 5.74 31.84
N MET A 606 -2.53 6.23 32.66
CA MET A 606 -3.92 5.77 32.69
C MET A 606 -4.74 6.58 31.68
N VAL A 607 -5.53 5.89 30.86
CA VAL A 607 -6.52 6.47 29.95
C VAL A 607 -7.86 5.80 30.28
N GLY A 608 -8.71 6.51 31.02
CA GLY A 608 -9.82 5.87 31.73
C GLY A 608 -9.30 4.79 32.69
N ASP A 609 -9.86 3.59 32.59
CA ASP A 609 -9.45 2.42 33.38
C ASP A 609 -8.35 1.57 32.72
N VAL A 610 -7.80 2.05 31.60
CA VAL A 610 -6.82 1.33 30.79
C VAL A 610 -5.42 1.88 31.05
N LYS A 611 -4.49 1.01 31.48
CA LYS A 611 -3.09 1.38 31.68
C LYS A 611 -2.33 1.15 30.38
N VAL A 612 -1.73 2.21 29.82
CA VAL A 612 -1.08 2.18 28.51
C VAL A 612 0.39 2.55 28.64
N THR A 613 1.26 1.75 28.01
CA THR A 613 2.69 2.01 27.86
C THR A 613 3.08 1.87 26.40
N PRO A 614 3.26 2.97 25.65
CA PRO A 614 3.66 2.87 24.25
C PRO A 614 5.11 2.43 24.08
N VAL A 615 5.41 1.82 22.95
CA VAL A 615 6.77 1.48 22.50
C VAL A 615 7.07 2.19 21.18
N THR A 616 8.36 2.30 20.84
CA THR A 616 8.73 2.92 19.56
C THR A 616 8.20 2.09 18.39
N SER A 617 7.92 2.75 17.27
CA SER A 617 7.68 2.07 16.00
C SER A 617 8.82 2.37 15.02
N ASN A 618 9.01 1.50 14.03
CA ASN A 618 10.00 1.75 12.96
C ASN A 618 9.53 2.78 11.92
N ASP A 619 8.28 3.19 12.02
CA ASP A 619 7.62 4.16 11.14
C ASP A 619 7.19 5.41 11.93
N SER A 620 6.20 6.15 11.43
CA SER A 620 5.72 7.40 12.04
C SER A 620 4.73 7.23 13.20
N GLY A 621 4.67 6.06 13.86
CA GLY A 621 3.75 5.80 14.95
C GLY A 621 4.35 5.14 16.20
N GLN A 622 3.50 4.45 16.98
CA GLN A 622 3.87 3.73 18.20
C GLN A 622 3.12 2.40 18.35
N GLY A 623 3.78 1.41 18.93
CA GLY A 623 3.11 0.22 19.48
C GLY A 623 2.58 0.48 20.88
N PHE A 624 1.73 -0.41 21.41
CA PHE A 624 1.10 -0.28 22.72
C PHE A 624 1.23 -1.57 23.54
N TYR A 625 1.68 -1.42 24.78
CA TYR A 625 1.50 -2.40 25.83
C TYR A 625 0.38 -1.94 26.76
N VAL A 626 -0.63 -2.78 26.96
CA VAL A 626 -1.88 -2.42 27.62
C VAL A 626 -2.19 -3.40 28.76
N GLU A 627 -2.53 -2.87 29.93
CA GLU A 627 -3.04 -3.65 31.06
C GLU A 627 -4.46 -3.19 31.42
N VAL A 628 -5.43 -4.10 31.38
CA VAL A 628 -6.84 -3.82 31.71
C VAL A 628 -7.53 -5.08 32.22
N ASP A 629 -8.37 -4.97 33.25
CA ASP A 629 -9.19 -6.08 33.77
C ASP A 629 -8.43 -7.39 34.05
N GLY A 630 -7.14 -7.31 34.40
CA GLY A 630 -6.27 -8.47 34.67
C GLY A 630 -5.65 -9.14 33.43
N VAL A 631 -5.85 -8.56 32.24
CA VAL A 631 -5.31 -9.00 30.95
C VAL A 631 -4.20 -8.05 30.49
N LYS A 632 -3.10 -8.61 30.00
CA LYS A 632 -1.92 -7.89 29.48
C LYS A 632 -1.78 -8.12 27.97
N ILE A 633 -1.82 -7.05 27.19
CA ILE A 633 -1.88 -7.08 25.73
C ILE A 633 -0.68 -6.33 25.15
N PHE A 634 -0.01 -6.94 24.17
CA PHE A 634 1.05 -6.29 23.41
C PHE A 634 0.65 -6.19 21.93
N HIS A 635 0.53 -4.96 21.44
CA HIS A 635 0.31 -4.62 20.04
C HIS A 635 1.52 -3.83 19.53
N PRO A 636 2.39 -4.39 18.67
CA PRO A 636 3.65 -3.72 18.34
C PRO A 636 3.51 -2.57 17.33
N GLY A 637 2.33 -2.32 16.77
CA GLY A 637 2.20 -1.40 15.63
C GLY A 637 3.01 -1.92 14.44
N ASP A 638 3.73 -1.04 13.73
CA ASP A 638 4.65 -1.42 12.64
C ASP A 638 6.06 -1.75 13.14
N HIS A 639 6.23 -1.87 14.47
CA HIS A 639 7.52 -2.15 15.06
C HIS A 639 7.90 -3.63 14.90
N THR A 640 8.97 -3.88 14.15
CA THR A 640 9.48 -5.24 13.93
C THR A 640 10.97 -5.27 13.59
N ASN A 641 11.55 -6.44 13.40
CA ASN A 641 12.92 -6.54 12.92
C ASN A 641 12.97 -6.41 11.39
N ILE A 642 13.66 -5.40 10.88
CA ILE A 642 13.73 -5.07 9.45
C ILE A 642 15.07 -5.43 8.79
N SER A 643 16.06 -5.88 9.58
CA SER A 643 17.38 -6.30 9.12
C SER A 643 17.79 -7.64 9.73
N ARG A 644 18.63 -8.40 9.03
CA ARG A 644 19.17 -9.68 9.55
C ARG A 644 20.10 -9.49 10.74
N ASP A 645 20.70 -8.31 10.85
CA ASP A 645 21.29 -7.83 12.09
C ASP A 645 20.16 -7.36 13.00
N MET A 646 19.94 -8.03 14.13
CA MET A 646 18.83 -7.76 15.05
C MET A 646 18.77 -6.26 15.42
N CYS A 647 17.66 -5.60 15.07
CA CYS A 647 17.47 -4.17 15.27
C CYS A 647 17.54 -3.80 16.77
N PRO A 648 18.43 -2.87 17.18
CA PRO A 648 18.57 -2.48 18.59
C PRO A 648 17.31 -1.84 19.19
N ASN A 649 16.51 -1.13 18.38
CA ASN A 649 15.28 -0.50 18.85
C ASN A 649 14.21 -1.56 19.16
N TYR A 650 13.91 -2.43 18.20
CA TYR A 650 12.94 -3.52 18.39
C TYR A 650 13.33 -4.48 19.50
N THR A 651 14.57 -4.95 19.49
CA THR A 651 15.05 -5.83 20.55
C THR A 651 15.13 -5.14 21.91
N GLY A 652 15.47 -3.85 21.93
CA GLY A 652 15.49 -3.03 23.14
C GLY A 652 14.11 -2.87 23.76
N ASP A 653 13.09 -2.58 22.95
CA ASP A 653 11.72 -2.44 23.44
C ASP A 653 11.11 -3.78 23.88
N VAL A 654 11.39 -4.87 23.15
CA VAL A 654 10.98 -6.22 23.60
C VAL A 654 11.62 -6.59 24.93
N LYS A 655 12.92 -6.29 25.12
CA LYS A 655 13.62 -6.53 26.40
C LYS A 655 13.06 -5.64 27.52
N PHE A 656 12.88 -4.36 27.25
CA PHE A 656 12.28 -3.40 28.19
C PHE A 656 10.92 -3.89 28.70
N LEU A 657 10.01 -4.27 27.79
CA LEU A 657 8.70 -4.80 28.19
C LEU A 657 8.81 -6.10 28.99
N THR A 658 9.74 -6.98 28.62
CA THR A 658 9.97 -8.25 29.31
C THR A 658 10.55 -8.04 30.72
N GLU A 659 11.40 -7.02 30.90
CA GLU A 659 11.93 -6.60 32.19
C GLU A 659 10.84 -5.98 33.09
N MET A 660 9.75 -5.44 32.52
CA MET A 660 8.65 -4.84 33.27
C MET A 660 7.62 -5.83 33.85
N ASN A 661 7.42 -7.02 33.25
CA ASN A 661 6.83 -8.21 33.92
C ASN A 661 6.53 -9.34 32.91
N LYS A 662 7.31 -10.42 32.99
CA LYS A 662 7.46 -11.55 32.04
C LYS A 662 6.25 -12.38 31.58
N ASN A 663 5.00 -12.01 31.84
CA ASN A 663 3.84 -12.75 31.33
C ASN A 663 2.92 -11.81 30.56
N THR A 664 3.16 -11.68 29.24
CA THR A 664 2.18 -11.10 28.31
C THR A 664 1.09 -12.13 28.08
N ASP A 665 -0.18 -11.74 28.19
CA ASP A 665 -1.28 -12.68 27.99
C ASP A 665 -1.58 -12.82 26.49
N ILE A 666 -1.72 -11.70 25.78
CA ILE A 666 -2.07 -11.63 24.36
C ILE A 666 -1.02 -10.80 23.64
N ALA A 667 -0.42 -11.34 22.57
CA ALA A 667 0.51 -10.58 21.75
C ALA A 667 0.18 -10.68 20.26
N PHE A 668 0.36 -9.58 19.56
CA PHE A 668 0.23 -9.50 18.11
C PHE A 668 1.60 -9.41 17.45
N TYR A 669 1.76 -9.98 16.26
CA TYR A 669 3.03 -9.95 15.54
C TYR A 669 2.82 -9.69 14.05
N PRO A 670 3.53 -8.71 13.44
CA PRO A 670 3.52 -8.51 12.01
C PRO A 670 4.09 -9.75 11.31
N VAL A 671 3.38 -10.26 10.31
CA VAL A 671 3.84 -11.43 9.54
C VAL A 671 4.10 -11.14 8.07
N THR A 672 3.57 -10.04 7.54
CA THR A 672 3.89 -9.44 6.23
C THR A 672 3.63 -7.94 6.26
N GLY A 673 3.81 -7.18 5.16
CA GLY A 673 3.44 -5.74 5.08
C GLY A 673 4.21 -4.96 4.01
N CYS A 674 3.67 -3.81 3.58
CA CYS A 674 4.18 -2.99 2.45
C CYS A 674 5.63 -2.49 2.60
N ARG A 675 6.20 -2.55 3.82
CA ARG A 675 7.59 -2.14 4.12
C ARG A 675 8.49 -3.30 4.57
N PHE A 676 7.97 -4.51 4.75
CA PHE A 676 8.74 -5.66 5.26
C PHE A 676 9.21 -6.53 4.10
N GLN A 677 10.25 -6.06 3.40
CA GLN A 677 10.78 -6.73 2.21
C GLN A 677 11.58 -7.99 2.57
N ASP A 678 12.33 -8.00 3.67
CA ASP A 678 13.04 -9.19 4.16
C ASP A 678 12.18 -9.98 5.16
N LYS A 679 11.42 -10.96 4.64
CA LYS A 679 10.60 -11.87 5.47
C LYS A 679 11.45 -12.69 6.46
N VAL A 680 12.72 -12.93 6.17
CA VAL A 680 13.61 -13.67 7.09
C VAL A 680 13.93 -12.81 8.31
N ALA A 681 14.31 -11.55 8.08
CA ALA A 681 14.53 -10.59 9.17
C ALA A 681 13.27 -10.41 10.03
N LEU A 682 12.10 -10.30 9.39
CA LEU A 682 10.80 -10.21 10.05
C LEU A 682 10.54 -11.43 10.95
N ASN A 683 10.70 -12.63 10.39
CA ASN A 683 10.50 -13.89 11.12
C ASN A 683 11.48 -14.04 12.29
N MET A 684 12.74 -13.63 12.13
CA MET A 684 13.73 -13.62 13.21
C MET A 684 13.31 -12.69 14.36
N GLY A 685 12.76 -11.52 14.05
CA GLY A 685 12.21 -10.58 15.03
C GLY A 685 11.03 -11.19 15.80
N THR A 686 10.05 -11.73 15.07
CA THR A 686 8.88 -12.40 15.64
C THR A 686 9.30 -13.59 16.51
N GLU A 687 10.22 -14.43 16.04
CA GLU A 687 10.77 -15.55 16.82
C GLU A 687 11.45 -15.08 18.11
N PHE A 688 12.28 -14.03 18.04
CA PHE A 688 12.93 -13.45 19.20
C PHE A 688 11.92 -12.93 20.22
N ALA A 689 10.91 -12.18 19.77
CA ALA A 689 9.89 -11.63 20.66
C ALA A 689 9.04 -12.73 21.30
N LEU A 690 8.63 -13.75 20.55
CA LEU A 690 7.90 -14.90 21.06
C LEU A 690 8.69 -15.69 22.12
N LYS A 691 9.98 -15.92 21.88
CA LYS A 691 10.88 -16.60 22.85
C LYS A 691 11.15 -15.78 24.11
N THR A 692 11.07 -14.46 24.01
CA THR A 692 11.41 -13.54 25.10
C THR A 692 10.18 -13.19 25.95
N MET A 693 9.06 -12.88 25.32
CA MET A 693 7.80 -12.46 25.98
C MET A 693 6.91 -13.63 26.38
N ILE A 694 7.04 -14.78 25.70
CA ILE A 694 6.30 -16.03 25.96
C ILE A 694 4.80 -15.78 26.14
N PRO A 695 4.11 -15.21 25.13
CA PRO A 695 2.71 -14.87 25.26
C PRO A 695 1.83 -16.12 25.37
N ALA A 696 0.77 -16.04 26.17
CA ALA A 696 -0.19 -17.12 26.33
C ALA A 696 -1.01 -17.37 25.06
N ILE A 697 -1.27 -16.33 24.26
CA ILE A 697 -1.73 -16.41 22.88
C ILE A 697 -0.96 -15.42 22.00
N ALA A 698 -0.48 -15.90 20.85
CA ALA A 698 0.09 -15.06 19.80
C ALA A 698 -0.83 -15.05 18.58
N LEU A 699 -1.07 -13.88 18.01
CA LEU A 699 -1.92 -13.67 16.84
C LEU A 699 -1.16 -12.89 15.75
N PRO A 700 -1.33 -13.24 14.47
CA PRO A 700 -0.67 -12.55 13.37
C PRO A 700 -1.40 -11.27 13.03
N MET A 701 -0.69 -10.29 12.50
CA MET A 701 -1.25 -9.07 11.94
C MET A 701 -0.46 -8.65 10.69
N HIS A 702 -0.96 -7.66 9.95
CA HIS A 702 -0.32 -7.17 8.72
C HIS A 702 -0.26 -8.18 7.55
N GLY A 703 -1.28 -9.00 7.39
CA GLY A 703 -1.41 -9.93 6.27
C GLY A 703 -1.63 -9.21 4.93
N THR A 704 -1.05 -9.75 3.85
CA THR A 704 -1.29 -9.30 2.47
C THR A 704 -2.64 -9.77 1.92
N ASP A 705 -3.76 -9.38 2.55
CA ASP A 705 -5.12 -9.77 2.11
C ASP A 705 -5.32 -11.29 1.88
N ASN A 706 -4.45 -12.11 2.48
CA ASN A 706 -4.32 -13.54 2.25
C ASN A 706 -4.15 -14.24 3.61
N GLU A 707 -5.26 -14.44 4.31
CA GLU A 707 -5.29 -15.02 5.65
C GLU A 707 -4.82 -16.49 5.68
N TYR A 708 -4.63 -17.15 4.52
CA TYR A 708 -3.92 -18.44 4.48
C TYR A 708 -2.42 -18.30 4.74
N GLU A 709 -1.84 -17.10 4.54
CA GLU A 709 -0.46 -16.82 4.94
C GLU A 709 -0.32 -16.84 6.46
N TYR A 710 -1.33 -16.35 7.20
CA TYR A 710 -1.39 -16.45 8.65
C TYR A 710 -1.36 -17.90 9.11
N LYS A 711 -2.16 -18.76 8.47
CA LYS A 711 -2.14 -20.20 8.74
C LYS A 711 -0.77 -20.81 8.52
N ARG A 712 -0.16 -20.58 7.35
CA ARG A 712 1.15 -21.13 6.98
C ARG A 712 2.22 -20.72 7.99
N ILE A 713 2.26 -19.44 8.33
CA ILE A 713 3.26 -18.87 9.25
C ILE A 713 3.04 -19.39 10.67
N ALA A 714 1.79 -19.47 11.13
CA ALA A 714 1.48 -20.09 12.41
C ALA A 714 1.90 -21.57 12.46
N GLU A 715 1.64 -22.35 11.41
CA GLU A 715 2.05 -23.76 11.32
C GLU A 715 3.58 -23.92 11.29
N GLU A 716 4.29 -23.03 10.60
CA GLU A 716 5.75 -22.96 10.56
C GLU A 716 6.32 -22.65 11.95
N PHE A 717 5.81 -21.64 12.65
CA PHE A 717 6.25 -21.32 14.01
C PHE A 717 5.87 -22.40 15.02
N ASN A 718 4.67 -23.00 14.91
CA ASN A 718 4.23 -24.06 15.82
C ASN A 718 5.11 -25.32 15.68
N SER A 719 5.49 -25.68 14.44
CA SER A 719 6.35 -26.84 14.18
C SER A 719 7.81 -26.60 14.56
N ASN A 720 8.36 -25.43 14.22
CA ASN A 720 9.78 -25.13 14.44
C ASN A 720 10.08 -24.71 15.90
N LEU A 721 9.19 -23.94 16.52
CA LEU A 721 9.44 -23.33 17.84
C LEU A 721 8.69 -24.01 18.98
N LYS A 722 7.80 -24.98 18.69
CA LYS A 722 6.93 -25.67 19.66
C LYS A 722 6.08 -24.70 20.49
N ILE A 723 5.69 -23.57 19.91
CA ILE A 723 4.85 -22.56 20.56
C ILE A 723 3.38 -22.92 20.27
N GLU A 724 2.75 -23.79 21.05
CA GLU A 724 1.35 -24.20 20.81
C GLU A 724 0.33 -23.03 20.89
N SER A 725 0.77 -21.84 21.31
CA SER A 725 0.00 -20.61 21.49
C SER A 725 -0.14 -19.72 20.24
N PHE A 726 0.55 -19.98 19.11
CA PHE A 726 0.37 -19.17 17.90
C PHE A 726 -0.90 -19.61 17.14
N LYS A 727 -1.94 -18.79 17.21
CA LYS A 727 -3.25 -19.01 16.56
C LYS A 727 -3.38 -18.11 15.33
N TYR A 728 -4.37 -18.36 14.47
CA TYR A 728 -4.57 -17.59 13.25
C TYR A 728 -6.06 -17.44 12.91
N PRO A 729 -6.53 -16.25 12.51
CA PRO A 729 -7.82 -16.08 11.87
C PRO A 729 -7.73 -16.42 10.37
N LEU A 730 -8.84 -16.85 9.77
CA LEU A 730 -8.98 -17.07 8.32
C LEU A 730 -9.97 -16.10 7.67
N ASN A 731 -10.90 -15.56 8.46
CA ASN A 731 -11.93 -14.62 8.01
C ASN A 731 -12.10 -13.49 9.03
N ARG A 732 -12.49 -12.30 8.55
CA ARG A 732 -13.00 -11.24 9.42
C ARG A 732 -14.09 -11.77 10.35
N GLY A 733 -14.06 -11.37 11.62
CA GLY A 733 -14.98 -11.83 12.65
C GLY A 733 -14.63 -13.20 13.25
N ASP A 734 -13.58 -13.89 12.78
CA ASP A 734 -13.03 -15.02 13.53
C ASP A 734 -12.64 -14.54 14.93
N ARG A 735 -13.00 -15.32 15.95
CA ARG A 735 -12.83 -14.90 17.35
C ARG A 735 -12.30 -16.00 18.24
N PHE A 736 -11.50 -15.59 19.22
CA PHE A 736 -10.82 -16.45 20.19
C PHE A 736 -11.32 -16.15 21.59
N TYR A 737 -11.44 -17.17 22.43
CA TYR A 737 -11.68 -16.98 23.86
C TYR A 737 -10.42 -17.27 24.65
N TYR A 738 -9.98 -16.28 25.43
CA TYR A 738 -8.84 -16.36 26.33
C TYR A 738 -9.30 -16.39 27.78
N GLN A 739 -8.78 -17.34 28.55
CA GLN A 739 -8.94 -17.40 29.99
C GLN A 739 -7.57 -17.61 30.65
N LYS A 740 -7.19 -16.66 31.51
CA LYS A 740 -5.98 -16.76 32.33
C LYS A 740 -6.09 -17.96 33.27
N GLY A 741 -5.06 -18.81 33.31
CA GLY A 741 -5.04 -20.02 34.13
C GLY A 741 -4.43 -19.80 35.52
N ASP A 742 -4.99 -20.47 36.54
CA ASP A 742 -4.52 -20.39 37.93
C ASP A 742 -3.11 -20.98 38.16
N SER A 743 -2.67 -21.89 37.29
CA SER A 743 -1.34 -22.54 37.32
C SER A 743 -0.32 -21.93 36.35
N GLY A 744 -0.64 -20.79 35.72
CA GLY A 744 0.18 -20.16 34.68
C GLY A 744 -0.02 -20.70 33.26
N LEU A 745 -0.82 -21.75 33.07
CA LEU A 745 -1.21 -22.27 31.74
C LEU A 745 -2.59 -21.76 31.35
N ALA A 746 -2.66 -20.84 30.39
CA ALA A 746 -3.92 -20.28 29.90
C ALA A 746 -4.72 -21.27 29.04
N LYS A 747 -6.04 -21.10 29.01
CA LYS A 747 -6.93 -21.80 28.07
C LYS A 747 -7.27 -20.87 26.91
N VAL A 748 -6.99 -21.33 25.70
CA VAL A 748 -7.31 -20.64 24.44
C VAL A 748 -8.18 -21.55 23.59
N ASN A 749 -9.39 -21.12 23.26
CA ASN A 749 -10.34 -21.87 22.41
C ASN A 749 -10.79 -21.08 21.19
#